data_AF-A0A936Q9L2-F1
#
_entry.id   AF-A0A936Q9L2-F1
#
_cell.length_a   1.000
_cell.length_b   1.000
_cell.length_c   1.000
_cell.angle_alpha   90.00
_cell.angle_beta   90.00
_cell.angle_gamma   90.00
#
_symmetry.space_group_name_H-M   'P 1'
#
loop_
_entity.id
_entity.type
_entity.pdbx_description
1 polymer ?
#
loop_
_entity_poly.entity_id
_entity_poly.type
_entity_poly.pdbx_seq_one_letter_code
_entity_poly.pdbx_strand_id
1 'polypeptide(L)'
;MKDLSTARLLPAGDAPSPFGLHLVLGPLAGGAEEGPVPLPLSSDEGTSRVYLGALKGDVDSVVELVAVKLLPNVLPEALSESAARPTNRTLLDRFAAERDRLRSLRAESPWFPRLLQPDGGPDGALPALLYDRPSRSFFVPPCPTCGKPLELLTDEIFLRERRLPSYLESLHRLVGCATCATTDRVIAVFSYVPFPGQADVPVGGPEELLKGLARALVRDWDEEQLKAFPSRACREEALVLRKAGGASLGDFAARWSPFSFCPSPFLVTGLSPVKWDEWADFVGGRTEAELIPPSAPESLESETARRRVEWLRETLPPTGRYLYGHDGTGVDAIEVLYLKMTAFRQLAAGVLAFYRVTGQPHLDLQPGHVLLDSYGAGSSLPALWTFEVRLHGLASATKTSSFGVEVVVPPVEPTFPYAAPEILEFRLAARRPGDVYLSEIEPADAGLGVRIEGRLSDPNGLFPRPEEPDWIHITFPDEALGLGIDALVAKRKQGVPASYEELTFVSEPVELDDAAVKRLRRSFGVRLPGARYKVYPRFGAPSDLHSLGVLLLRALAGGERTEFPLLLQAIQRAATAAARTKEGDPASRLKAALAGEPVAETLLDRSRVFWKDEDRVPGRPNAIPPPLFERAVLLALRLVTRITGFSIATAPGDFVPEDPTGRVEQVLREVDEVVAELRALLIHRQPLHFEIQDVLAELLEEEADSASRR
;
A
#
# COMPACT_ATOMS: atom_id res chain seq x y z
N MET A 1 23.81 -18.60 -2.50
CA MET A 1 23.23 -17.29 -2.23
C MET A 1 24.14 -16.58 -1.26
N LYS A 2 24.61 -15.37 -1.57
CA LYS A 2 25.38 -14.59 -0.60
C LYS A 2 24.43 -14.17 0.52
N ASP A 3 24.97 -14.10 1.73
CA ASP A 3 24.23 -13.73 2.93
C ASP A 3 23.66 -12.32 2.82
N LEU A 4 22.35 -12.20 2.56
CA LEU A 4 21.62 -10.98 2.93
C LEU A 4 21.82 -10.78 4.44
N SER A 5 22.36 -9.62 4.82
CA SER A 5 22.49 -9.24 6.23
C SER A 5 21.12 -9.28 6.87
N THR A 6 20.94 -10.14 7.87
CA THR A 6 19.63 -10.47 8.43
C THR A 6 19.72 -10.68 9.94
N ALA A 7 18.64 -10.41 10.65
CA ALA A 7 18.48 -10.73 12.07
C ALA A 7 17.27 -11.64 12.28
N ARG A 8 17.45 -12.75 13.00
CA ARG A 8 16.38 -13.72 13.26
C ARG A 8 15.32 -13.11 14.18
N LEU A 9 14.08 -13.06 13.70
CA LEU A 9 12.91 -12.57 14.43
C LEU A 9 12.18 -13.70 15.16
N LEU A 10 12.00 -14.86 14.51
CA LEU A 10 11.34 -16.05 15.08
C LEU A 10 12.05 -17.36 14.68
N PRO A 11 12.08 -18.37 15.56
CA PRO A 11 11.81 -18.30 17.01
C PRO A 11 12.76 -17.32 17.73
N ALA A 12 12.34 -16.81 18.88
CA ALA A 12 13.18 -15.90 19.67
C ALA A 12 14.40 -16.67 20.24
N GLY A 13 15.55 -16.60 19.56
CA GLY A 13 16.81 -17.22 19.99
C GLY A 13 17.26 -18.43 19.15
N ASP A 14 18.20 -19.22 19.69
CA ASP A 14 18.91 -20.32 19.00
C ASP A 14 18.07 -21.60 18.80
N ALA A 15 16.74 -21.52 18.90
CA ALA A 15 15.90 -22.70 18.78
C ALA A 15 15.95 -23.28 17.34
N PRO A 16 16.12 -24.60 17.18
CA PRO A 16 16.17 -25.23 15.86
C PRO A 16 14.78 -25.17 15.21
N SER A 17 14.68 -24.53 14.04
CA SER A 17 13.49 -24.51 13.20
C SER A 17 13.96 -24.62 11.75
N PRO A 18 13.33 -25.49 10.91
CA PRO A 18 13.75 -25.70 9.52
C PRO A 18 13.69 -24.42 8.69
N PHE A 19 12.79 -23.50 9.07
CA PHE A 19 12.72 -22.15 8.52
C PHE A 19 12.67 -21.11 9.65
N GLY A 20 13.54 -20.10 9.55
CA GLY A 20 13.53 -18.93 10.41
C GLY A 20 12.89 -17.73 9.70
N LEU A 21 12.09 -16.95 10.42
CA LEU A 21 11.70 -15.61 9.96
C LEU A 21 12.79 -14.63 10.37
N HIS A 22 13.36 -13.93 9.40
CA HIS A 22 14.39 -12.92 9.61
C HIS A 22 13.91 -11.56 9.09
N LEU A 23 14.42 -10.49 9.70
CA LEU A 23 14.36 -9.14 9.14
C LEU A 23 15.65 -8.86 8.40
N VAL A 24 15.56 -8.26 7.20
CA VAL A 24 16.72 -7.79 6.45
C VAL A 24 17.26 -6.54 7.11
N LEU A 25 18.58 -6.47 7.25
CA LEU A 25 19.30 -5.36 7.88
C LEU A 25 19.95 -4.46 6.83
N GLY A 26 20.00 -3.17 7.14
CA GLY A 26 20.66 -2.15 6.33
C GLY A 26 20.96 -0.91 7.17
N PRO A 27 21.71 0.06 6.62
CA PRO A 27 22.00 1.33 7.27
C PRO A 27 20.70 2.05 7.66
N LEU A 28 20.62 2.48 8.92
CA LEU A 28 19.57 3.33 9.45
C LEU A 28 19.82 4.79 9.04
N ALA A 29 18.77 5.61 9.11
CA ALA A 29 18.87 7.05 8.84
C ALA A 29 19.97 7.68 9.72
N GLY A 30 21.01 8.24 9.09
CA GLY A 30 22.21 8.75 9.78
C GLY A 30 23.49 7.91 9.56
N GLY A 31 23.41 6.77 8.86
CA GLY A 31 24.53 6.08 8.22
C GLY A 31 25.51 5.33 9.13
N ALA A 32 25.50 5.56 10.44
CA ALA A 32 26.45 4.95 11.38
C ALA A 32 25.99 3.61 11.97
N GLU A 33 24.69 3.30 11.96
CA GLU A 33 24.11 2.10 12.57
C GLU A 33 23.34 1.25 11.55
N GLU A 34 23.39 -0.07 11.68
CA GLU A 34 22.55 -1.01 10.91
C GLU A 34 21.34 -1.48 11.73
N GLY A 35 20.19 -1.61 11.07
CA GLY A 35 18.97 -2.14 11.67
C GLY A 35 17.95 -2.61 10.63
N PRO A 36 16.75 -3.03 11.08
CA PRO A 36 15.72 -3.58 10.20
C PRO A 36 15.31 -2.60 9.11
N VAL A 37 15.36 -3.03 7.86
CA VAL A 37 15.02 -2.23 6.68
C VAL A 37 13.49 -2.08 6.59
N PRO A 38 12.93 -0.86 6.75
CA PRO A 38 11.52 -0.60 6.53
C PRO A 38 11.18 -0.80 5.05
N LEU A 39 10.07 -1.45 4.76
CA LEU A 39 9.56 -1.67 3.40
C LEU A 39 8.33 -0.78 3.19
N PRO A 40 8.46 0.44 2.64
CA PRO A 40 7.31 1.25 2.31
C PRO A 40 6.58 0.63 1.11
N LEU A 41 5.49 -0.10 1.37
CA LEU A 41 4.55 -0.53 0.32
C LEU A 41 3.61 0.61 -0.09
N SER A 42 3.29 1.50 0.85
CA SER A 42 2.60 2.79 0.66
C SER A 42 3.29 3.90 1.47
N SER A 43 2.95 5.17 1.20
CA SER A 43 3.60 6.33 1.83
C SER A 43 3.36 6.44 3.33
N ASP A 44 2.25 5.90 3.84
CA ASP A 44 2.07 5.61 5.26
C ASP A 44 0.84 4.69 5.42
N GLU A 45 1.01 3.44 5.85
CA GLU A 45 -0.15 2.65 6.28
C GLU A 45 -0.74 3.21 7.60
N GLY A 46 -0.11 4.21 8.24
CA GLY A 46 -0.53 5.05 9.37
C GLY A 46 -0.81 4.31 10.68
N THR A 47 -1.11 3.02 10.55
CA THR A 47 -1.65 2.10 11.54
C THR A 47 -0.85 0.81 11.59
N SER A 48 0.11 0.65 10.68
CA SER A 48 1.01 -0.49 10.58
C SER A 48 2.36 -0.03 10.03
N ARG A 49 3.40 -0.78 10.37
CA ARG A 49 4.74 -0.68 9.77
C ARG A 49 5.04 -1.98 9.06
N VAL A 50 5.65 -1.88 7.90
CA VAL A 50 6.07 -3.04 7.11
C VAL A 50 7.59 -3.03 7.02
N TYR A 51 8.19 -4.19 7.22
CA TYR A 51 9.63 -4.41 7.11
C TYR A 51 9.92 -5.43 6.02
N LEU A 52 11.07 -5.27 5.37
CA LEU A 52 11.62 -6.28 4.49
C LEU A 52 12.14 -7.44 5.34
N GLY A 53 11.56 -8.61 5.16
CA GLY A 53 11.98 -9.84 5.80
C GLY A 53 12.47 -10.88 4.78
N ALA A 54 13.03 -11.95 5.33
CA ALA A 54 13.47 -13.12 4.59
C ALA A 54 13.08 -14.38 5.37
N LEU A 55 12.58 -15.39 4.67
CA LEU A 55 12.54 -16.75 5.20
C LEU A 55 13.87 -17.42 4.89
N LYS A 56 14.57 -17.91 5.91
CA LYS A 56 15.85 -18.64 5.76
C LYS A 56 15.65 -20.11 6.12
N GLY A 57 16.23 -21.01 5.32
CA GLY A 57 16.28 -22.45 5.62
C GLY A 57 17.47 -22.82 6.53
N ASP A 58 17.59 -24.11 6.86
CA ASP A 58 18.62 -24.68 7.77
C ASP A 58 20.08 -24.34 7.44
N VAL A 59 20.40 -24.06 6.17
CA VAL A 59 21.75 -23.71 5.72
C VAL A 59 21.97 -22.21 5.60
N ASP A 60 21.16 -21.41 6.29
CA ASP A 60 21.16 -19.95 6.22
C ASP A 60 20.94 -19.38 4.80
N SER A 61 20.43 -20.19 3.87
CA SER A 61 20.01 -19.72 2.56
C SER A 61 18.66 -19.04 2.67
N VAL A 62 18.54 -17.82 2.14
CA VAL A 62 17.24 -17.18 1.94
C VAL A 62 16.45 -18.01 0.93
N VAL A 63 15.18 -18.26 1.23
CA VAL A 63 14.26 -19.07 0.42
C VAL A 63 13.29 -18.15 -0.31
N GLU A 64 12.79 -17.14 0.39
CA GLU A 64 11.79 -16.20 -0.09
C GLU A 64 11.92 -14.88 0.65
N LEU A 65 11.77 -13.76 -0.06
CA LEU A 65 11.58 -12.46 0.56
C LEU A 65 10.15 -12.34 1.06
N VAL A 66 9.96 -11.71 2.21
CA VAL A 66 8.64 -11.52 2.82
C VAL A 66 8.43 -10.08 3.26
N ALA A 67 7.18 -9.64 3.30
CA ALA A 67 6.78 -8.41 3.98
C ALA A 67 6.30 -8.77 5.38
N VAL A 68 6.92 -8.18 6.40
CA VAL A 68 6.53 -8.36 7.80
C VAL A 68 5.80 -7.10 8.27
N LYS A 69 4.48 -7.20 8.39
CA LYS A 69 3.60 -6.11 8.80
C LYS A 69 3.25 -6.24 10.28
N LEU A 70 3.44 -5.18 11.06
CA LEU A 70 3.11 -5.14 12.50
C LEU A 70 2.57 -3.78 12.92
N LEU A 71 1.94 -3.70 14.10
CA LEU A 71 1.52 -2.40 14.66
C LEU A 71 2.73 -1.54 15.05
N PRO A 72 2.74 -0.23 14.73
CA PRO A 72 3.79 0.66 15.20
C PRO A 72 3.71 0.83 16.72
N ASN A 73 4.82 1.15 17.38
CA ASN A 73 4.80 1.49 18.81
C ASN A 73 3.97 2.76 19.11
N VAL A 74 3.94 3.70 18.15
CA VAL A 74 3.22 4.97 18.21
C VAL A 74 2.50 5.20 16.89
N LEU A 75 1.24 5.62 16.96
CA LEU A 75 0.48 6.05 15.80
C LEU A 75 0.70 7.55 15.54
N PRO A 76 0.64 8.01 14.28
CA PRO A 76 0.64 9.43 13.93
C PRO A 76 -0.40 10.23 14.73
N GLU A 77 -0.02 11.42 15.19
CA GLU A 77 -0.88 12.32 15.98
C GLU A 77 -2.19 12.64 15.25
N ALA A 78 -2.13 12.81 13.92
CA ALA A 78 -3.30 13.07 13.09
C ALA A 78 -4.39 11.99 13.18
N LEU A 79 -4.02 10.72 13.41
CA LEU A 79 -5.00 9.64 13.63
C LEU A 79 -5.56 9.66 15.05
N SER A 80 -4.78 10.15 16.02
CA SER A 80 -5.19 10.22 17.42
C SER A 80 -6.22 11.31 17.72
N GLU A 81 -6.28 12.36 16.90
CA GLU A 81 -7.20 13.51 17.04
C GLU A 81 -8.46 13.41 16.16
N SER A 82 -8.60 12.34 15.37
CA SER A 82 -9.77 12.12 14.51
C SER A 82 -11.06 11.89 15.32
N ALA A 83 -12.21 12.39 14.83
CA ALA A 83 -13.53 12.11 15.39
C ALA A 83 -13.89 10.61 15.39
N ALA A 84 -13.19 9.80 14.57
CA ALA A 84 -13.23 8.35 14.58
C ALA A 84 -11.89 7.81 15.11
N ARG A 85 -11.53 8.19 16.33
CA ARG A 85 -10.25 7.83 16.95
C ARG A 85 -10.12 6.29 17.00
N PRO A 86 -9.05 5.70 16.44
CA PRO A 86 -8.84 4.26 16.56
C PRO A 86 -8.59 3.90 18.03
N THR A 87 -9.04 2.72 18.42
CA THR A 87 -8.71 2.05 19.69
C THR A 87 -7.95 0.76 19.41
N ASN A 88 -7.30 0.17 20.42
CA ASN A 88 -6.66 -1.14 20.24
C ASN A 88 -7.65 -2.19 19.73
N ARG A 89 -8.93 -2.17 20.15
CA ARG A 89 -9.97 -3.04 19.59
C ARG A 89 -10.07 -2.88 18.07
N THR A 90 -10.26 -1.65 17.59
CA THR A 90 -10.38 -1.39 16.15
C THR A 90 -9.12 -1.79 15.35
N LEU A 91 -7.93 -1.67 15.95
CA LEU A 91 -6.67 -2.07 15.31
C LEU A 91 -6.52 -3.60 15.24
N LEU A 92 -6.89 -4.31 16.31
CA LEU A 92 -6.89 -5.77 16.34
C LEU A 92 -7.89 -6.34 15.33
N ASP A 93 -9.10 -5.78 15.31
CA ASP A 93 -10.15 -6.17 14.35
C ASP A 93 -9.69 -5.93 12.91
N ARG A 94 -8.96 -4.84 12.66
CA ARG A 94 -8.37 -4.56 11.35
C ARG A 94 -7.35 -5.62 10.93
N PHE A 95 -6.43 -6.01 11.81
CA PHE A 95 -5.44 -7.05 11.51
C PHE A 95 -6.10 -8.42 11.29
N ALA A 96 -7.12 -8.76 12.08
CA ALA A 96 -7.89 -9.98 11.90
C ALA A 96 -8.63 -9.98 10.56
N ALA A 97 -9.32 -8.89 10.22
CA ALA A 97 -10.03 -8.73 8.95
C ALA A 97 -9.07 -8.76 7.75
N GLU A 98 -7.88 -8.17 7.86
CA GLU A 98 -6.85 -8.22 6.80
C GLU A 98 -6.31 -9.64 6.60
N ARG A 99 -6.07 -10.37 7.70
CA ARG A 99 -5.65 -11.78 7.64
C ARG A 99 -6.67 -12.65 6.92
N ASP A 100 -7.95 -12.51 7.27
CA ASP A 100 -9.03 -13.30 6.67
C ASP A 100 -9.26 -12.89 5.22
N ARG A 101 -9.17 -11.59 4.91
CA ARG A 101 -9.21 -11.07 3.53
C ARG A 101 -8.08 -11.67 2.67
N LEU A 102 -6.85 -11.68 3.17
CA LEU A 102 -5.70 -12.28 2.48
C LEU A 102 -5.93 -13.76 2.18
N ARG A 103 -6.48 -14.52 3.14
CA ARG A 103 -6.82 -15.94 2.96
C ARG A 103 -7.89 -16.12 1.87
N SER A 104 -8.98 -15.38 1.94
CA SER A 104 -10.06 -15.45 0.96
C SER A 104 -9.60 -15.05 -0.45
N LEU A 105 -8.84 -13.96 -0.55
CA LEU A 105 -8.30 -13.48 -1.83
C LEU A 105 -7.33 -14.50 -2.44
N ARG A 106 -6.39 -15.02 -1.65
CA ARG A 106 -5.43 -16.02 -2.14
C ARG A 106 -6.10 -17.35 -2.53
N ALA A 107 -7.18 -17.72 -1.87
CA ALA A 107 -7.98 -18.90 -2.23
C ALA A 107 -8.71 -18.70 -3.57
N GLU A 108 -9.18 -17.49 -3.86
CA GLU A 108 -9.83 -17.15 -5.12
C GLU A 108 -8.83 -17.08 -6.29
N SER A 109 -7.64 -16.52 -6.07
CA SER A 109 -6.72 -16.26 -7.16
C SER A 109 -5.24 -16.21 -6.74
N PRO A 110 -4.31 -16.64 -7.63
CA PRO A 110 -2.89 -16.48 -7.38
C PRO A 110 -2.43 -15.01 -7.39
N TRP A 111 -3.21 -14.04 -7.87
CA TRP A 111 -2.80 -12.63 -7.97
C TRP A 111 -2.58 -11.93 -6.63
N PHE A 112 -2.78 -12.60 -5.50
CA PHE A 112 -2.60 -12.05 -4.16
C PHE A 112 -1.44 -12.73 -3.44
N PRO A 113 -0.73 -12.03 -2.55
CA PRO A 113 0.38 -12.62 -1.81
C PRO A 113 -0.11 -13.74 -0.88
N ARG A 114 0.75 -14.74 -0.68
CA ARG A 114 0.49 -15.82 0.26
C ARG A 114 0.67 -15.30 1.68
N LEU A 115 -0.30 -15.58 2.55
CA LEU A 115 -0.11 -15.44 3.99
C LEU A 115 0.75 -16.60 4.49
N LEU A 116 1.85 -16.28 5.14
CA LEU A 116 2.82 -17.23 5.67
C LEU A 116 2.67 -17.28 7.19
N GLN A 117 2.71 -18.48 7.75
CA GLN A 117 2.71 -18.71 9.20
C GLN A 117 4.04 -19.38 9.55
N PRO A 118 5.03 -18.62 10.03
CA PRO A 118 6.33 -19.20 10.40
C PRO A 118 6.19 -20.16 11.59
N ASP A 119 6.87 -21.30 11.51
CA ASP A 119 6.88 -22.32 12.56
C ASP A 119 7.40 -21.77 13.90
N GLY A 120 6.77 -22.20 15.01
CA GLY A 120 7.12 -21.73 16.35
C GLY A 120 6.75 -20.27 16.65
N GLY A 121 6.06 -19.59 15.73
CA GLY A 121 5.51 -18.27 15.96
C GLY A 121 4.36 -18.30 16.98
N PRO A 122 4.30 -17.35 17.94
CA PRO A 122 3.12 -17.18 18.80
C PRO A 122 1.85 -16.98 17.96
N ASP A 123 0.72 -17.55 18.39
CA ASP A 123 -0.56 -17.44 17.68
C ASP A 123 -0.96 -15.97 17.47
N GLY A 124 -0.65 -15.45 16.27
CA GLY A 124 -1.11 -14.16 15.79
C GLY A 124 -0.46 -12.91 16.39
N ALA A 125 0.50 -12.99 17.32
CA ALA A 125 1.12 -11.79 17.92
C ALA A 125 2.62 -11.95 18.24
N LEU A 126 3.47 -11.07 17.71
CA LEU A 126 4.88 -10.96 18.10
C LEU A 126 4.98 -10.52 19.57
N PRO A 127 5.95 -11.04 20.35
CA PRO A 127 6.18 -10.56 21.72
C PRO A 127 6.78 -9.15 21.74
N ALA A 128 6.95 -8.59 22.94
CA ALA A 128 7.80 -7.40 23.09
C ALA A 128 9.25 -7.77 22.71
N LEU A 129 9.89 -6.97 21.87
CA LEU A 129 11.22 -7.21 21.32
C LEU A 129 12.08 -5.94 21.40
N LEU A 130 13.26 -6.09 21.99
CA LEU A 130 14.36 -5.14 21.88
C LEU A 130 15.37 -5.65 20.85
N TYR A 131 15.94 -4.72 20.09
CA TYR A 131 17.03 -4.98 19.16
C TYR A 131 18.36 -4.59 19.81
N ASP A 132 19.29 -5.54 19.88
CA ASP A 132 20.67 -5.29 20.31
C ASP A 132 21.54 -4.99 19.10
N ARG A 133 21.87 -3.70 18.89
CA ARG A 133 22.58 -3.25 17.69
C ARG A 133 23.94 -3.94 17.47
N PRO A 134 24.80 -4.12 18.50
CA PRO A 134 26.12 -4.72 18.30
C PRO A 134 26.05 -6.20 17.89
N SER A 135 25.15 -6.99 18.50
CA SER A 135 25.00 -8.41 18.17
C SER A 135 24.01 -8.69 17.03
N ARG A 136 23.30 -7.67 16.54
CA ARG A 136 22.29 -7.77 15.48
C ARG A 136 21.21 -8.81 15.80
N SER A 137 20.78 -8.86 17.05
CA SER A 137 19.85 -9.87 17.56
C SER A 137 18.64 -9.24 18.26
N PHE A 138 17.53 -9.97 18.25
CA PHE A 138 16.32 -9.60 19.00
C PHE A 138 16.22 -10.41 20.27
N PHE A 139 15.68 -9.80 21.33
CA PHE A 139 15.34 -10.51 22.55
C PHE A 139 14.10 -9.93 23.24
N VAL A 140 13.42 -10.77 24.01
CA VAL A 140 12.28 -10.36 24.85
C VAL A 140 12.81 -9.73 26.14
N PRO A 141 12.46 -8.48 26.47
CA PRO A 141 12.96 -7.85 27.68
C PRO A 141 12.32 -8.47 28.94
N PRO A 142 13.11 -8.93 29.92
CA PRO A 142 12.59 -9.32 31.22
C PRO A 142 12.31 -8.10 32.12
N CYS A 143 11.66 -8.32 33.25
CA CYS A 143 11.45 -7.33 34.29
C CYS A 143 12.80 -6.95 34.95
N PRO A 144 13.20 -5.67 34.95
CA PRO A 144 14.45 -5.23 35.61
C PRO A 144 14.55 -5.62 37.08
N THR A 145 13.42 -5.71 37.79
CA THR A 145 13.39 -5.98 39.24
C THR A 145 13.58 -7.45 39.57
N CYS A 146 12.93 -8.36 38.85
CA CYS A 146 12.88 -9.78 39.23
C CYS A 146 13.33 -10.76 38.14
N GLY A 147 13.62 -10.30 36.92
CA GLY A 147 14.03 -11.14 35.80
C GLY A 147 12.90 -11.93 35.12
N LYS A 148 11.66 -11.90 35.65
CA LYS A 148 10.51 -12.57 35.03
C LYS A 148 10.03 -11.87 33.73
N PRO A 149 9.31 -12.56 32.84
CA PRO A 149 8.79 -11.96 31.60
C PRO A 149 7.91 -10.73 31.84
N LEU A 150 7.98 -9.78 30.91
CA LEU A 150 7.01 -8.69 30.79
C LEU A 150 5.88 -9.13 29.86
N GLU A 151 4.64 -8.93 30.29
CA GLU A 151 3.43 -9.33 29.56
C GLU A 151 2.58 -8.11 29.22
N LEU A 152 1.78 -8.22 28.15
CA LEU A 152 0.81 -7.18 27.80
C LEU A 152 -0.31 -7.12 28.85
N LEU A 153 -0.52 -5.95 29.44
CA LEU A 153 -1.58 -5.75 30.42
C LEU A 153 -2.91 -5.53 29.70
N THR A 154 -3.79 -6.55 29.75
CA THR A 154 -5.11 -6.55 29.10
C THR A 154 -6.28 -6.73 30.08
N ASP A 155 -5.99 -6.97 31.36
CA ASP A 155 -7.02 -7.11 32.40
C ASP A 155 -7.66 -5.75 32.74
N GLU A 156 -8.85 -5.50 32.20
CA GLU A 156 -9.63 -4.27 32.39
C GLU A 156 -10.08 -4.03 33.84
N ILE A 157 -10.04 -5.04 34.72
CA ILE A 157 -10.28 -4.86 36.15
C ILE A 157 -9.02 -4.27 36.78
N PHE A 158 -7.87 -4.92 36.58
CA PHE A 158 -6.57 -4.44 37.06
C PHE A 158 -6.27 -3.01 36.58
N LEU A 159 -6.47 -2.74 35.29
CA LEU A 159 -6.21 -1.41 34.72
C LEU A 159 -7.07 -0.33 35.40
N ARG A 160 -8.35 -0.61 35.61
CA ARG A 160 -9.29 0.33 36.23
C ARG A 160 -8.98 0.56 37.71
N GLU A 161 -8.71 -0.50 38.47
CA GLU A 161 -8.37 -0.42 39.90
C GLU A 161 -7.09 0.40 40.14
N ARG A 162 -6.15 0.39 39.19
CA ARG A 162 -4.88 1.13 39.26
C ARG A 162 -4.89 2.47 38.52
N ARG A 163 -6.06 2.91 38.02
CA ARG A 163 -6.22 4.13 37.22
C ARG A 163 -5.31 4.18 35.99
N LEU A 164 -5.07 3.03 35.38
CA LEU A 164 -4.38 2.89 34.11
C LEU A 164 -5.41 2.97 32.96
N PRO A 165 -5.01 3.43 31.75
CA PRO A 165 -5.89 3.46 30.60
C PRO A 165 -6.43 2.06 30.25
N SER A 166 -7.69 1.99 29.83
CA SER A 166 -8.28 0.76 29.29
C SER A 166 -7.49 0.29 28.06
N TYR A 167 -7.25 -1.01 27.97
CA TYR A 167 -6.55 -1.58 26.82
C TYR A 167 -7.44 -1.49 25.58
N LEU A 168 -8.67 -1.96 25.63
CA LEU A 168 -9.53 -2.05 24.44
C LEU A 168 -10.13 -0.70 24.01
N GLU A 169 -10.38 0.20 24.96
CA GLU A 169 -11.05 1.48 24.70
C GLU A 169 -10.06 2.65 24.50
N SER A 170 -8.75 2.39 24.50
CA SER A 170 -7.72 3.39 24.24
C SER A 170 -6.66 2.92 23.24
N LEU A 171 -5.69 3.79 22.96
CA LEU A 171 -4.48 3.48 22.17
C LEU A 171 -3.26 3.15 23.05
N HIS A 172 -3.39 3.27 24.37
CA HIS A 172 -2.29 3.02 25.28
C HIS A 172 -2.12 1.51 25.44
N ARG A 173 -0.89 1.04 25.23
CA ARG A 173 -0.49 -0.35 25.42
C ARG A 173 0.61 -0.37 26.47
N LEU A 174 0.38 -1.16 27.51
CA LEU A 174 1.29 -1.27 28.64
C LEU A 174 1.82 -2.69 28.73
N VAL A 175 3.12 -2.82 28.99
CA VAL A 175 3.72 -4.09 29.40
C VAL A 175 4.05 -4.03 30.88
N GLY A 176 3.83 -5.13 31.60
CA GLY A 176 4.08 -5.18 33.02
C GLY A 176 4.49 -6.56 33.50
N CYS A 177 5.14 -6.60 34.66
CA CYS A 177 5.42 -7.84 35.35
C CYS A 177 4.27 -8.18 36.30
N ALA A 178 3.60 -9.32 36.09
CA ALA A 178 2.47 -9.75 36.94
C ALA A 178 2.83 -9.85 38.44
N THR A 179 4.11 -10.12 38.77
CA THR A 179 4.56 -10.19 40.16
C THR A 179 4.86 -8.80 40.76
N CYS A 180 5.53 -7.92 40.01
CA CYS A 180 6.02 -6.66 40.55
C CYS A 180 5.04 -5.49 40.37
N ALA A 181 4.14 -5.55 39.38
CA ALA A 181 3.19 -4.48 39.06
C ALA A 181 2.14 -4.26 40.16
N THR A 182 1.99 -5.20 41.10
CA THR A 182 1.10 -5.06 42.27
C THR A 182 1.71 -4.19 43.38
N THR A 183 3.00 -3.85 43.30
CA THR A 183 3.73 -3.10 44.32
C THR A 183 3.95 -1.66 43.91
N ASP A 184 3.48 -0.70 44.72
CA ASP A 184 3.54 0.74 44.39
C ASP A 184 4.95 1.37 44.52
N ARG A 185 5.94 0.57 44.91
CA ARG A 185 7.30 1.03 45.25
C ARG A 185 8.31 0.87 44.10
N VAL A 186 7.98 0.12 43.06
CA VAL A 186 8.90 -0.22 41.97
C VAL A 186 8.26 0.07 40.62
N ILE A 187 9.06 0.55 39.68
CA ILE A 187 8.63 0.68 38.29
C ILE A 187 8.66 -0.71 37.67
N ALA A 188 7.48 -1.29 37.46
CA ALA A 188 7.29 -2.61 36.86
C ALA A 188 6.24 -2.64 35.75
N VAL A 189 5.68 -1.47 35.43
CA VAL A 189 4.76 -1.22 34.32
C VAL A 189 5.42 -0.20 33.42
N PHE A 190 5.37 -0.44 32.11
CA PHE A 190 6.00 0.42 31.12
C PHE A 190 5.05 0.69 29.95
N SER A 191 5.12 1.91 29.43
CA SER A 191 4.38 2.34 28.24
C SER A 191 5.34 3.05 27.29
N TYR A 192 5.15 2.87 25.97
CA TYR A 192 5.95 3.62 25.01
C TYR A 192 5.55 5.11 24.97
N VAL A 193 4.24 5.38 25.07
CA VAL A 193 3.68 6.73 25.02
C VAL A 193 3.22 7.12 26.42
N PRO A 194 3.56 8.33 26.91
CA PRO A 194 3.01 8.82 28.17
C PRO A 194 1.49 8.97 28.04
N PHE A 195 0.76 8.78 29.14
CA PHE A 195 -0.70 8.97 29.16
C PHE A 195 -1.09 10.05 30.17
N PRO A 196 -2.21 10.77 29.91
CA PRO A 196 -2.70 11.80 30.80
C PRO A 196 -3.34 11.16 32.04
N GLY A 197 -3.00 11.69 33.22
CA GLY A 197 -3.57 11.26 34.50
C GLY A 197 -2.52 10.80 35.50
N GLN A 198 -2.95 10.67 36.76
CA GLN A 198 -2.12 10.15 37.84
C GLN A 198 -2.48 8.67 38.04
N ALA A 199 -1.63 7.78 37.53
CA ALA A 199 -1.73 6.36 37.83
C ALA A 199 -1.36 6.10 39.29
N ASP A 200 -2.00 5.10 39.89
CA ASP A 200 -1.71 4.72 41.28
C ASP A 200 -0.40 3.88 41.38
N VAL A 201 0.15 3.45 40.24
CA VAL A 201 1.45 2.76 40.13
C VAL A 201 2.44 3.57 39.29
N PRO A 202 3.75 3.50 39.60
CA PRO A 202 4.77 4.09 38.75
C PRO A 202 4.82 3.43 37.36
N VAL A 203 4.60 4.22 36.30
CA VAL A 203 4.75 3.76 34.91
C VAL A 203 5.99 4.39 34.29
N GLY A 204 6.93 3.55 33.84
CA GLY A 204 8.14 3.98 33.15
C GLY A 204 7.95 4.08 31.63
N GLY A 205 8.77 4.90 30.98
CA GLY A 205 8.90 4.92 29.53
C GLY A 205 9.92 3.89 29.03
N PRO A 206 10.21 3.90 27.71
CA PRO A 206 11.24 3.04 27.13
C PRO A 206 12.63 3.26 27.75
N GLU A 207 13.01 4.52 28.00
CA GLU A 207 14.32 4.82 28.59
C GLU A 207 14.47 4.25 30.00
N GLU A 208 13.43 4.32 30.83
CA GLU A 208 13.42 3.75 32.17
C GLU A 208 13.56 2.23 32.13
N LEU A 209 12.90 1.56 31.17
CA LEU A 209 13.07 0.12 30.96
C LEU A 209 14.52 -0.21 30.59
N LEU A 210 15.10 0.49 29.61
CA LEU A 210 16.46 0.21 29.13
C LEU A 210 17.52 0.51 30.21
N LYS A 211 17.41 1.65 30.90
CA LYS A 211 18.30 2.00 32.03
C LYS A 211 18.13 1.03 33.20
N GLY A 212 16.89 0.60 33.47
CA GLY A 212 16.58 -0.41 34.47
C GLY A 212 17.24 -1.76 34.15
N LEU A 213 17.11 -2.24 32.91
CA LEU A 213 17.78 -3.45 32.44
C LEU A 213 19.30 -3.33 32.52
N ALA A 214 19.88 -2.22 32.05
CA ALA A 214 21.33 -2.00 32.11
C ALA A 214 21.84 -2.05 33.55
N ARG A 215 21.15 -1.39 34.47
CA ARG A 215 21.47 -1.43 35.91
C ARG A 215 21.35 -2.84 36.46
N ALA A 216 20.26 -3.54 36.14
CA ALA A 216 20.01 -4.89 36.60
C ALA A 216 21.12 -5.87 36.15
N LEU A 217 21.46 -5.86 34.86
CA LEU A 217 22.52 -6.70 34.30
C LEU A 217 23.91 -6.33 34.83
N VAL A 218 24.22 -5.05 35.04
CA VAL A 218 25.58 -4.64 35.43
C VAL A 218 25.78 -4.65 36.95
N ARG A 219 24.73 -4.52 37.76
CA ARG A 219 24.86 -4.27 39.20
C ARG A 219 24.00 -5.17 40.08
N ASP A 220 22.71 -5.29 39.76
CA ASP A 220 21.73 -5.73 40.76
C ASP A 220 21.43 -7.24 40.71
N TRP A 221 21.44 -7.85 39.52
CA TRP A 221 21.12 -9.27 39.36
C TRP A 221 22.24 -10.21 39.79
N ASP A 222 21.84 -11.34 40.37
CA ASP A 222 22.72 -12.45 40.70
C ASP A 222 23.16 -13.25 39.46
N GLU A 223 23.99 -14.28 39.67
CA GLU A 223 24.47 -15.13 38.57
C GLU A 223 23.38 -15.94 37.88
N GLU A 224 22.32 -16.34 38.60
CA GLU A 224 21.24 -17.17 38.05
C GLU A 224 20.36 -16.32 37.14
N GLN A 225 19.96 -15.14 37.58
CA GLN A 225 19.23 -14.15 36.81
C GLN A 225 20.03 -13.70 35.58
N LEU A 226 21.33 -13.50 35.73
CA LEU A 226 22.22 -13.23 34.60
C LEU A 226 22.22 -14.39 33.62
N LYS A 227 22.43 -15.63 34.07
CA LYS A 227 22.41 -16.83 33.20
C LYS A 227 21.07 -17.03 32.51
N ALA A 228 19.97 -16.59 33.12
CA ALA A 228 18.64 -16.63 32.52
C ALA A 228 18.37 -15.49 31.52
N PHE A 229 19.25 -14.48 31.41
CA PHE A 229 19.03 -13.38 30.48
C PHE A 229 19.05 -13.86 29.02
N PRO A 230 18.08 -13.46 28.17
CA PRO A 230 17.92 -14.05 26.85
C PRO A 230 19.07 -13.81 25.86
N SER A 231 19.75 -12.66 25.92
CA SER A 231 20.85 -12.36 24.99
C SER A 231 22.21 -12.73 25.57
N ARG A 232 22.85 -13.75 24.97
CA ARG A 232 24.19 -14.20 25.36
C ARG A 232 25.24 -13.09 25.27
N ALA A 233 25.27 -12.35 24.16
CA ALA A 233 26.22 -11.26 23.93
C ALA A 233 26.11 -10.18 25.02
N CYS A 234 24.89 -9.79 25.38
CA CYS A 234 24.64 -8.84 26.45
C CYS A 234 25.12 -9.34 27.82
N ARG A 235 24.95 -10.64 28.13
CA ARG A 235 25.47 -11.23 29.37
C ARG A 235 26.98 -11.15 29.45
N GLU A 236 27.66 -11.56 28.38
CA GLU A 236 29.13 -11.59 28.33
C GLU A 236 29.70 -10.18 28.50
N GLU A 237 29.11 -9.20 27.83
CA GLU A 237 29.56 -7.81 27.95
C GLU A 237 29.24 -7.21 29.33
N ALA A 238 28.06 -7.48 29.90
CA ALA A 238 27.74 -7.06 31.26
C ALA A 238 28.75 -7.63 32.29
N LEU A 239 29.20 -8.87 32.11
CA LEU A 239 30.25 -9.48 32.95
C LEU A 239 31.62 -8.80 32.78
N VAL A 240 31.96 -8.38 31.56
CA VAL A 240 33.18 -7.59 31.30
C VAL A 240 33.10 -6.24 32.02
N LEU A 241 31.98 -5.54 31.91
CA LEU A 241 31.79 -4.24 32.55
C LEU A 241 31.77 -4.32 34.08
N ARG A 242 31.19 -5.39 34.64
CA ARG A 242 31.26 -5.71 36.09
C ARG A 242 32.70 -5.82 36.57
N LYS A 243 33.56 -6.50 35.81
CA LYS A 243 34.99 -6.68 36.12
C LYS A 243 35.79 -5.39 35.96
N ALA A 244 35.42 -4.54 34.99
CA ALA A 244 36.11 -3.28 34.70
C ALA A 244 35.86 -2.17 35.74
N GLY A 245 34.98 -2.37 36.72
CA GLY A 245 34.82 -1.46 37.87
C GLY A 245 34.01 -0.18 37.58
N GLY A 246 33.37 -0.06 36.42
CA GLY A 246 32.46 1.03 36.13
C GLY A 246 32.26 1.26 34.64
N ALA A 247 31.05 1.03 34.15
CA ALA A 247 30.59 1.47 32.85
C ALA A 247 29.51 2.55 33.00
N SER A 248 29.42 3.45 32.02
CA SER A 248 28.23 4.28 31.86
C SER A 248 27.04 3.36 31.59
N LEU A 249 26.09 3.30 32.54
CA LEU A 249 24.84 2.55 32.35
C LEU A 249 24.04 3.12 31.18
N GLY A 250 24.17 4.42 30.89
CA GLY A 250 23.57 5.07 29.74
C GLY A 250 24.13 4.52 28.44
N ASP A 251 25.45 4.40 28.32
CA ASP A 251 26.10 3.90 27.11
C ASP A 251 25.76 2.43 26.88
N PHE A 252 25.72 1.63 27.95
CA PHE A 252 25.29 0.24 27.86
C PHE A 252 23.80 0.12 27.49
N ALA A 253 22.92 0.95 28.04
CA ALA A 253 21.51 0.98 27.66
C ALA A 253 21.31 1.45 26.20
N ALA A 254 22.14 2.38 25.72
CA ALA A 254 22.07 2.93 24.37
C ALA A 254 22.32 1.90 23.28
N ARG A 255 22.88 0.73 23.59
CA ARG A 255 23.02 -0.39 22.65
C ARG A 255 21.67 -0.94 22.16
N TRP A 256 20.64 -0.82 22.98
CA TRP A 256 19.33 -1.39 22.72
C TRP A 256 18.38 -0.36 22.13
N SER A 257 17.52 -0.79 21.21
CA SER A 257 16.39 0.00 20.72
C SER A 257 15.09 -0.80 20.78
N PRO A 258 13.95 -0.18 21.15
CA PRO A 258 12.66 -0.83 21.07
C PRO A 258 12.27 -1.11 19.62
N PHE A 259 12.10 -2.39 19.26
CA PHE A 259 11.55 -2.79 17.97
C PHE A 259 10.01 -2.87 18.07
N SER A 260 9.50 -3.81 18.85
CA SER A 260 8.08 -3.90 19.25
C SER A 260 8.01 -3.78 20.77
N PHE A 261 7.56 -2.65 21.31
CA PHE A 261 7.62 -2.39 22.75
C PHE A 261 6.58 -3.19 23.55
N CYS A 262 5.46 -3.52 22.92
CA CYS A 262 4.43 -4.37 23.47
C CYS A 262 4.20 -5.55 22.52
N PRO A 263 3.66 -6.68 23.02
CA PRO A 263 3.14 -7.72 22.15
C PRO A 263 2.16 -7.12 21.12
N SER A 264 2.34 -7.45 19.84
CA SER A 264 1.61 -6.82 18.74
C SER A 264 1.19 -7.84 17.67
N PRO A 265 -0.01 -7.69 17.08
CA PRO A 265 -0.39 -8.53 15.95
C PRO A 265 0.54 -8.28 14.77
N PHE A 266 0.79 -9.33 14.00
CA PHE A 266 1.64 -9.25 12.83
C PHE A 266 1.12 -10.14 11.70
N LEU A 267 1.47 -9.78 10.46
CA LEU A 267 1.21 -10.54 9.26
C LEU A 267 2.52 -10.73 8.51
N VAL A 268 2.72 -11.93 7.97
CA VAL A 268 3.85 -12.24 7.09
C VAL A 268 3.27 -12.63 5.75
N THR A 269 3.64 -11.89 4.70
CA THR A 269 3.20 -12.20 3.34
C THR A 269 4.40 -12.40 2.44
N GLY A 270 4.32 -13.37 1.51
CA GLY A 270 5.33 -13.50 0.46
C GLY A 270 5.49 -12.19 -0.31
N LEU A 271 6.73 -11.80 -0.61
CA LEU A 271 7.06 -10.53 -1.26
C LEU A 271 7.69 -10.79 -2.62
N SER A 272 6.98 -10.40 -3.67
CA SER A 272 7.56 -10.32 -5.00
C SER A 272 8.56 -9.15 -5.06
N PRO A 273 9.76 -9.36 -5.62
CA PRO A 273 10.90 -8.47 -5.41
C PRO A 273 10.89 -7.21 -6.29
N VAL A 274 10.11 -7.14 -7.37
CA VAL A 274 10.18 -6.03 -8.35
C VAL A 274 8.87 -5.24 -8.36
N LYS A 275 8.93 -3.90 -8.28
CA LYS A 275 7.75 -3.03 -8.44
C LYS A 275 7.32 -2.97 -9.91
N TRP A 276 6.08 -2.57 -10.19
CA TRP A 276 5.53 -2.49 -11.54
C TRP A 276 6.39 -1.68 -12.53
N ASP A 277 6.82 -0.49 -12.12
CA ASP A 277 7.60 0.43 -12.94
C ASP A 277 9.04 -0.07 -13.13
N GLU A 278 9.66 -0.58 -12.07
CA GLU A 278 10.96 -1.27 -12.12
C GLU A 278 10.92 -2.45 -13.10
N TRP A 279 9.87 -3.27 -13.05
CA TRP A 279 9.71 -4.43 -13.93
C TRP A 279 9.44 -4.02 -15.38
N ALA A 280 8.58 -3.03 -15.60
CA ALA A 280 8.29 -2.54 -16.95
C ALA A 280 9.54 -1.93 -17.61
N ASP A 281 10.41 -1.29 -16.84
CA ASP A 281 11.70 -0.81 -17.31
C ASP A 281 12.68 -1.97 -17.55
N PHE A 282 12.73 -2.96 -16.65
CA PHE A 282 13.57 -4.16 -16.77
C PHE A 282 13.26 -4.95 -18.04
N VAL A 283 11.98 -5.22 -18.29
CA VAL A 283 11.48 -5.84 -19.53
C VAL A 283 11.76 -4.96 -20.75
N GLY A 284 11.84 -3.64 -20.58
CA GLY A 284 12.22 -2.71 -21.63
C GLY A 284 13.72 -2.70 -21.95
N GLY A 285 14.56 -3.46 -21.25
CA GLY A 285 16.01 -3.52 -21.47
C GLY A 285 16.86 -2.82 -20.40
N ARG A 286 16.26 -2.29 -19.33
CA ARG A 286 17.02 -1.80 -18.16
C ARG A 286 17.73 -2.97 -17.48
N THR A 287 18.96 -2.77 -17.04
CA THR A 287 19.72 -3.80 -16.31
C THR A 287 19.48 -3.70 -14.80
N GLU A 288 19.80 -4.77 -14.06
CA GLU A 288 19.73 -4.75 -12.59
C GLU A 288 20.73 -3.77 -11.97
N ALA A 289 21.84 -3.46 -12.66
CA ALA A 289 22.78 -2.43 -12.24
C ALA A 289 22.15 -1.03 -12.26
N GLU A 290 21.25 -0.79 -13.21
CA GLU A 290 20.61 0.51 -13.42
C GLU A 290 19.32 0.68 -12.61
N LEU A 291 18.74 -0.40 -12.07
CA LEU A 291 17.59 -0.30 -11.16
C LEU A 291 17.89 0.60 -9.96
N ILE A 292 19.14 0.56 -9.48
CA ILE A 292 19.60 1.41 -8.39
C ILE A 292 20.97 1.96 -8.75
N PRO A 293 21.02 3.19 -9.28
CA PRO A 293 22.28 3.79 -9.65
C PRO A 293 23.15 4.00 -8.41
N PRO A 294 24.49 3.96 -8.53
CA PRO A 294 25.41 4.26 -7.43
C PRO A 294 25.18 5.64 -6.80
N SER A 295 24.60 6.57 -7.55
CA SER A 295 24.25 7.93 -7.12
C SER A 295 22.89 8.05 -6.42
N ALA A 296 22.15 6.94 -6.23
CA ALA A 296 20.86 6.97 -5.56
C ALA A 296 21.00 7.53 -4.13
N PRO A 297 20.09 8.40 -3.67
CA PRO A 297 20.18 9.02 -2.35
C PRO A 297 20.22 7.96 -1.26
N GLU A 298 20.94 8.23 -0.17
CA GLU A 298 20.90 7.41 1.04
C GLU A 298 19.55 7.60 1.74
N SER A 299 18.55 6.86 1.27
CA SER A 299 17.20 6.80 1.82
C SER A 299 16.83 5.35 2.15
N LEU A 300 15.85 5.18 3.03
CA LEU A 300 15.30 3.86 3.38
C LEU A 300 14.72 3.15 2.14
N GLU A 301 14.11 3.91 1.22
CA GLU A 301 13.59 3.37 -0.04
C GLU A 301 14.71 2.86 -0.95
N SER A 302 15.78 3.64 -1.11
CA SER A 302 16.96 3.21 -1.88
C SER A 302 17.58 1.95 -1.28
N GLU A 303 17.70 1.88 0.05
CA GLU A 303 18.26 0.70 0.71
C GLU A 303 17.38 -0.54 0.55
N THR A 304 16.06 -0.37 0.70
CA THR A 304 15.09 -1.45 0.44
C THR A 304 15.18 -1.96 -0.99
N ALA A 305 15.26 -1.05 -1.95
CA ALA A 305 15.50 -1.42 -3.33
C ALA A 305 16.81 -2.20 -3.45
N ARG A 306 17.91 -1.76 -2.81
CA ARG A 306 19.25 -2.40 -2.94
C ARG A 306 19.17 -3.86 -2.54
N ARG A 307 18.54 -4.14 -1.40
CA ARG A 307 18.37 -5.52 -0.91
C ARG A 307 17.50 -6.38 -1.83
N ARG A 308 16.42 -5.83 -2.38
CA ARG A 308 15.58 -6.54 -3.37
C ARG A 308 16.35 -6.84 -4.67
N VAL A 309 17.16 -5.89 -5.16
CA VAL A 309 17.95 -6.06 -6.39
C VAL A 309 19.13 -7.00 -6.18
N GLU A 310 19.80 -6.96 -5.02
CA GLU A 310 20.82 -7.93 -4.61
C GLU A 310 20.24 -9.35 -4.71
N TRP A 311 19.07 -9.57 -4.11
CA TRP A 311 18.35 -10.84 -4.20
C TRP A 311 18.00 -11.22 -5.64
N LEU A 312 17.48 -10.28 -6.44
CA LEU A 312 17.11 -10.49 -7.84
C LEU A 312 18.29 -10.97 -8.69
N ARG A 313 19.48 -10.38 -8.52
CA ARG A 313 20.68 -10.77 -9.28
C ARG A 313 21.15 -12.18 -8.97
N GLU A 314 20.93 -12.67 -7.76
CA GLU A 314 21.32 -14.04 -7.40
C GLU A 314 20.36 -15.10 -7.94
N THR A 315 19.12 -14.70 -8.19
CA THR A 315 18.01 -15.59 -8.51
C THR A 315 17.68 -15.62 -10.00
N LEU A 316 17.94 -14.53 -10.73
CA LEU A 316 17.79 -14.49 -12.18
C LEU A 316 19.11 -14.82 -12.90
N PRO A 317 19.19 -15.91 -13.68
CA PRO A 317 20.36 -16.15 -14.51
C PRO A 317 20.55 -15.01 -15.54
N PRO A 318 21.79 -14.58 -15.82
CA PRO A 318 22.06 -13.53 -16.80
C PRO A 318 21.72 -13.95 -18.24
N THR A 319 21.70 -15.25 -18.53
CA THR A 319 21.37 -15.81 -19.85
C THR A 319 19.90 -16.26 -19.92
N GLY A 320 19.25 -16.11 -21.08
CA GLY A 320 17.90 -16.62 -21.31
C GLY A 320 16.79 -15.81 -20.60
N ARG A 321 16.86 -14.48 -20.62
CA ARG A 321 15.79 -13.60 -20.10
C ARG A 321 14.64 -13.43 -21.08
N TYR A 322 14.98 -13.32 -22.36
CA TYR A 322 14.07 -13.15 -23.48
C TYR A 322 14.14 -14.38 -24.39
N LEU A 323 13.05 -14.61 -25.13
CA LEU A 323 12.90 -15.65 -26.14
C LEU A 323 13.55 -15.24 -27.46
N TYR A 324 13.48 -13.95 -27.81
CA TYR A 324 14.05 -13.39 -29.04
C TYR A 324 15.22 -12.43 -28.77
N GLY A 325 15.83 -12.52 -27.59
CA GLY A 325 16.94 -11.66 -27.16
C GLY A 325 18.30 -11.96 -27.80
N HIS A 326 18.33 -12.66 -28.94
CA HIS A 326 19.55 -13.01 -29.66
C HIS A 326 20.00 -11.93 -30.67
N ASP A 327 19.13 -10.97 -30.98
CA ASP A 327 19.40 -9.90 -31.95
C ASP A 327 19.85 -8.59 -31.30
N GLY A 328 20.89 -7.95 -31.86
CA GLY A 328 21.29 -6.58 -31.53
C GLY A 328 21.63 -6.37 -30.03
N THR A 329 20.85 -5.52 -29.36
CA THR A 329 21.01 -5.19 -27.93
C THR A 329 20.37 -6.22 -26.98
N GLY A 330 19.74 -7.28 -27.52
CA GLY A 330 19.15 -8.37 -26.74
C GLY A 330 17.69 -8.20 -26.34
N VAL A 331 16.96 -7.28 -26.99
CA VAL A 331 15.51 -7.04 -26.79
C VAL A 331 14.74 -6.97 -28.12
N ASP A 332 13.55 -7.61 -28.17
CA ASP A 332 12.61 -7.55 -29.31
C ASP A 332 11.35 -6.73 -28.96
N ALA A 333 10.96 -5.80 -29.84
CA ALA A 333 9.87 -4.86 -29.57
C ALA A 333 8.52 -5.55 -29.31
N ILE A 334 8.19 -6.59 -30.08
CA ILE A 334 6.91 -7.30 -29.95
C ILE A 334 6.92 -8.12 -28.66
N GLU A 335 8.04 -8.77 -28.35
CA GLU A 335 8.22 -9.51 -27.11
C GLU A 335 8.04 -8.61 -25.89
N VAL A 336 8.72 -7.46 -25.86
CA VAL A 336 8.62 -6.48 -24.77
C VAL A 336 7.18 -5.99 -24.62
N LEU A 337 6.50 -5.64 -25.73
CA LEU A 337 5.10 -5.20 -25.68
C LEU A 337 4.17 -6.32 -25.19
N TYR A 338 4.37 -7.55 -25.64
CA TYR A 338 3.62 -8.72 -25.21
C TYR A 338 3.75 -8.95 -23.70
N LEU A 339 4.96 -8.92 -23.16
CA LEU A 339 5.22 -9.09 -21.74
C LEU A 339 4.52 -7.98 -20.94
N LYS A 340 4.68 -6.71 -21.32
CA LYS A 340 4.02 -5.57 -20.68
C LYS A 340 2.49 -5.68 -20.70
N MET A 341 1.89 -6.01 -21.84
CA MET A 341 0.44 -6.17 -21.95
C MET A 341 -0.06 -7.40 -21.20
N THR A 342 0.73 -8.47 -21.13
CA THR A 342 0.40 -9.66 -20.34
C THR A 342 0.44 -9.35 -18.85
N ALA A 343 1.41 -8.55 -18.38
CA ALA A 343 1.43 -8.08 -16.99
C ALA A 343 0.22 -7.20 -16.67
N PHE A 344 -0.14 -6.30 -17.58
CA PHE A 344 -1.32 -5.45 -17.40
C PHE A 344 -2.62 -6.26 -17.35
N ARG A 345 -2.72 -7.31 -18.17
CA ARG A 345 -3.82 -8.28 -18.13
C ARG A 345 -3.91 -8.97 -16.76
N GLN A 346 -2.80 -9.49 -16.23
CA GLN A 346 -2.78 -10.13 -14.91
C GLN A 346 -3.17 -9.14 -13.81
N LEU A 347 -2.70 -7.89 -13.89
CA LEU A 347 -3.09 -6.83 -12.96
C LEU A 347 -4.60 -6.57 -13.01
N ALA A 348 -5.19 -6.37 -14.19
CA ALA A 348 -6.63 -6.16 -14.34
C ALA A 348 -7.44 -7.37 -13.82
N ALA A 349 -6.92 -8.59 -13.99
CA ALA A 349 -7.53 -9.82 -13.47
C ALA A 349 -7.43 -9.89 -11.93
N GLY A 350 -6.31 -9.42 -11.35
CA GLY A 350 -6.14 -9.26 -9.91
C GLY A 350 -7.14 -8.27 -9.33
N VAL A 351 -7.33 -7.12 -9.97
CA VAL A 351 -8.35 -6.14 -9.56
C VAL A 351 -9.75 -6.74 -9.67
N LEU A 352 -10.10 -7.43 -10.77
CA LEU A 352 -11.39 -8.10 -10.89
C LEU A 352 -11.64 -9.11 -9.76
N ALA A 353 -10.66 -9.97 -9.46
CA ALA A 353 -10.75 -10.94 -8.37
C ALA A 353 -10.92 -10.23 -7.01
N PHE A 354 -10.27 -9.08 -6.82
CA PHE A 354 -10.43 -8.28 -5.61
C PHE A 354 -11.87 -7.78 -5.44
N TYR A 355 -12.49 -7.26 -6.51
CA TYR A 355 -13.90 -6.86 -6.49
C TYR A 355 -14.84 -8.03 -6.20
N ARG A 356 -14.60 -9.19 -6.82
CA ARG A 356 -15.44 -10.40 -6.62
C ARG A 356 -15.45 -10.87 -5.17
N VAL A 357 -14.29 -10.83 -4.50
CA VAL A 357 -14.16 -11.29 -3.11
C VAL A 357 -14.61 -10.23 -2.10
N THR A 358 -14.29 -8.97 -2.34
CA THR A 358 -14.44 -7.92 -1.32
C THR A 358 -15.67 -7.03 -1.52
N GLY A 359 -16.23 -6.98 -2.73
CA GLY A 359 -17.32 -6.09 -3.12
C GLY A 359 -16.98 -4.60 -3.04
N GLN A 360 -15.69 -4.24 -2.98
CA GLN A 360 -15.23 -2.87 -2.77
C GLN A 360 -14.03 -2.54 -3.69
N PRO A 361 -13.76 -1.24 -3.93
CA PRO A 361 -12.58 -0.80 -4.66
C PRO A 361 -11.27 -0.92 -3.87
N HIS A 362 -10.15 -0.95 -4.58
CA HIS A 362 -8.81 -0.97 -3.99
C HIS A 362 -8.31 0.44 -3.59
N LEU A 363 -8.55 1.45 -4.42
CA LEU A 363 -8.27 2.89 -4.23
C LEU A 363 -6.80 3.29 -4.01
N ASP A 364 -5.86 2.36 -4.20
CA ASP A 364 -4.43 2.57 -3.93
C ASP A 364 -3.57 1.70 -4.85
N LEU A 365 -3.98 1.60 -6.11
CA LEU A 365 -3.23 0.90 -7.14
C LEU A 365 -2.07 1.78 -7.60
N GLN A 366 -0.86 1.41 -7.22
CA GLN A 366 0.37 2.13 -7.52
C GLN A 366 1.56 1.15 -7.62
N PRO A 367 2.73 1.55 -8.16
CA PRO A 367 3.82 0.61 -8.37
C PRO A 367 4.33 -0.10 -7.10
N GLY A 368 4.23 0.53 -5.93
CA GLY A 368 4.55 -0.09 -4.64
C GLY A 368 3.61 -1.23 -4.21
N HIS A 369 2.41 -1.29 -4.78
CA HIS A 369 1.40 -2.32 -4.51
C HIS A 369 1.23 -3.33 -5.63
N VAL A 370 1.82 -3.08 -6.79
CA VAL A 370 1.80 -4.02 -7.91
C VAL A 370 3.20 -4.57 -8.06
N LEU A 371 3.43 -5.72 -7.44
CA LEU A 371 4.74 -6.37 -7.40
C LEU A 371 4.77 -7.55 -8.37
N LEU A 372 5.91 -7.82 -8.95
CA LEU A 372 6.09 -8.88 -9.93
C LEU A 372 7.17 -9.84 -9.48
N ASP A 373 6.81 -11.11 -9.55
CA ASP A 373 7.70 -12.23 -9.35
C ASP A 373 8.10 -12.79 -10.71
N SER A 374 9.34 -13.19 -10.89
CA SER A 374 9.81 -13.92 -12.08
C SER A 374 10.52 -15.24 -11.69
N TYR A 375 10.36 -15.68 -10.44
CA TYR A 375 10.96 -16.90 -9.89
C TYR A 375 10.11 -18.14 -10.21
N GLY A 376 10.26 -18.59 -11.45
CA GLY A 376 9.67 -19.82 -11.96
C GLY A 376 10.64 -20.59 -12.82
N ALA A 377 11.92 -20.67 -12.40
CA ALA A 377 12.93 -21.50 -13.04
C ALA A 377 12.53 -22.98 -12.90
N GLY A 378 11.74 -23.45 -13.86
CA GLY A 378 11.12 -24.77 -13.87
C GLY A 378 10.24 -24.98 -15.10
N SER A 379 9.77 -23.91 -15.74
CA SER A 379 9.28 -23.99 -17.12
C SER A 379 10.45 -23.80 -18.07
N SER A 380 10.48 -24.54 -19.17
CA SER A 380 11.47 -24.45 -20.25
C SER A 380 11.46 -23.11 -21.01
N LEU A 381 11.04 -22.02 -20.37
CA LEU A 381 10.88 -20.69 -20.92
C LEU A 381 11.86 -19.70 -20.25
N PRO A 382 12.20 -18.61 -20.94
CA PRO A 382 13.00 -17.52 -20.38
C PRO A 382 12.41 -16.94 -19.08
N ALA A 383 13.27 -16.43 -18.19
CA ALA A 383 12.83 -16.01 -16.85
C ALA A 383 11.77 -14.89 -16.85
N LEU A 384 11.80 -14.00 -17.84
CA LEU A 384 10.79 -12.92 -17.96
C LEU A 384 9.45 -13.40 -18.52
N TRP A 385 9.33 -14.66 -18.94
CA TRP A 385 8.07 -15.25 -19.40
C TRP A 385 7.32 -16.01 -18.30
N THR A 386 8.00 -16.33 -17.20
CA THR A 386 7.45 -17.10 -16.07
C THR A 386 6.98 -16.19 -14.94
N PHE A 387 6.62 -14.96 -15.26
CA PHE A 387 6.32 -13.96 -14.27
C PHE A 387 4.87 -14.00 -13.79
N GLU A 388 4.65 -13.56 -12.56
CA GLU A 388 3.33 -13.38 -11.99
C GLU A 388 3.20 -12.03 -11.28
N VAL A 389 2.09 -11.34 -11.53
CA VAL A 389 1.71 -10.12 -10.81
C VAL A 389 1.11 -10.48 -9.45
N ARG A 390 1.49 -9.72 -8.43
CA ARG A 390 0.95 -9.78 -7.07
C ARG A 390 0.44 -8.41 -6.66
N LEU A 391 -0.83 -8.36 -6.27
CA LEU A 391 -1.47 -7.19 -5.72
C LEU A 391 -1.33 -7.17 -4.19
N HIS A 392 -0.59 -6.19 -3.70
CA HIS A 392 -0.42 -5.84 -2.29
C HIS A 392 -1.29 -4.63 -1.93
N GLY A 393 -1.19 -4.08 -0.72
CA GLY A 393 -1.99 -2.92 -0.31
C GLY A 393 -3.47 -3.22 -0.09
N LEU A 394 -3.81 -4.49 0.17
CA LEU A 394 -5.19 -5.00 0.22
C LEU A 394 -6.06 -4.42 1.34
N ALA A 395 -5.46 -3.64 2.23
CA ALA A 395 -6.12 -2.94 3.35
C ALA A 395 -5.91 -1.41 3.31
N SER A 396 -5.46 -0.86 2.18
CA SER A 396 -5.31 0.59 1.99
C SER A 396 -6.66 1.31 2.03
N ALA A 397 -7.64 0.82 1.28
CA ALA A 397 -9.02 1.27 1.40
C ALA A 397 -9.66 0.71 2.69
N THR A 398 -10.28 1.60 3.46
CA THR A 398 -10.89 1.25 4.75
C THR A 398 -12.40 1.44 4.70
N LYS A 399 -13.15 0.42 5.11
CA LYS A 399 -14.58 0.54 5.40
C LYS A 399 -14.75 1.17 6.78
N THR A 400 -15.56 2.22 6.86
CA THR A 400 -15.91 2.87 8.13
C THR A 400 -17.40 3.10 8.22
N SER A 401 -17.94 2.93 9.43
CA SER A 401 -19.33 3.22 9.79
C SER A 401 -19.45 4.33 10.82
N SER A 402 -18.41 5.17 10.98
CA SER A 402 -18.30 6.17 12.07
C SER A 402 -19.44 7.19 12.15
N PHE A 403 -20.33 7.26 11.16
CA PHE A 403 -21.49 8.14 11.16
C PHE A 403 -22.80 7.42 10.81
N GLY A 404 -22.88 6.11 11.04
CA GLY A 404 -24.13 5.33 10.90
C GLY A 404 -24.37 4.72 9.53
N VAL A 405 -23.54 5.02 8.52
CA VAL A 405 -23.54 4.34 7.22
C VAL A 405 -22.15 3.83 6.87
N GLU A 406 -22.08 2.68 6.20
CA GLU A 406 -20.83 2.12 5.74
C GLU A 406 -20.34 2.86 4.48
N VAL A 407 -19.14 3.42 4.55
CA VAL A 407 -18.44 4.05 3.42
C VAL A 407 -17.04 3.50 3.28
N VAL A 408 -16.58 3.41 2.03
CA VAL A 408 -15.19 3.08 1.71
C VAL A 408 -14.40 4.37 1.60
N VAL A 409 -13.30 4.46 2.33
CA VAL A 409 -12.42 5.64 2.37
C VAL A 409 -11.07 5.26 1.75
N PRO A 410 -10.49 6.09 0.86
CA PRO A 410 -9.19 5.84 0.23
C PRO A 410 -8.04 5.78 1.26
N PRO A 411 -6.77 5.54 0.89
CA PRO A 411 -5.62 5.72 1.80
C PRO A 411 -5.45 7.18 2.24
N VAL A 412 -4.80 7.43 3.39
CA VAL A 412 -4.61 8.79 3.97
C VAL A 412 -3.79 9.68 3.05
N GLU A 413 -2.74 9.12 2.48
CA GLU A 413 -1.81 9.79 1.57
C GLU A 413 -1.87 9.11 0.19
N PRO A 414 -2.83 9.48 -0.66
CA PRO A 414 -2.92 8.94 -2.00
C PRO A 414 -1.71 9.33 -2.84
N THR A 415 -1.15 8.39 -3.58
CA THR A 415 0.07 8.62 -4.37
C THR A 415 -0.23 9.23 -5.73
N PHE A 416 0.23 10.46 -5.96
CA PHE A 416 0.22 11.09 -7.28
C PHE A 416 1.33 10.48 -8.17
N PRO A 417 1.08 10.25 -9.47
CA PRO A 417 -0.14 10.54 -10.22
C PRO A 417 -1.11 9.36 -10.36
N TYR A 418 -0.97 8.32 -9.55
CA TYR A 418 -1.76 7.09 -9.68
C TYR A 418 -3.16 7.21 -9.09
N ALA A 419 -3.32 8.00 -8.02
CA ALA A 419 -4.63 8.23 -7.41
C ALA A 419 -5.54 9.05 -8.32
N ALA A 420 -6.79 8.59 -8.47
CA ALA A 420 -7.81 9.28 -9.24
C ALA A 420 -8.09 10.70 -8.69
N PRO A 421 -8.47 11.68 -9.54
CA PRO A 421 -8.71 13.05 -9.11
C PRO A 421 -9.68 13.19 -7.92
N GLU A 422 -10.78 12.44 -7.89
CA GLU A 422 -11.76 12.44 -6.82
C GLU A 422 -11.21 11.93 -5.48
N ILE A 423 -10.20 11.05 -5.51
CA ILE A 423 -9.52 10.59 -4.29
C ILE A 423 -8.68 11.75 -3.72
N LEU A 424 -7.96 12.46 -4.60
CA LEU A 424 -7.17 13.64 -4.22
C LEU A 424 -8.08 14.75 -3.68
N GLU A 425 -9.18 15.05 -4.37
CA GLU A 425 -10.17 16.05 -3.95
C GLU A 425 -10.79 15.70 -2.59
N PHE A 426 -11.20 14.45 -2.38
CA PHE A 426 -11.72 13.99 -1.10
C PHE A 426 -10.71 14.15 0.06
N ARG A 427 -9.42 13.91 -0.20
CA ARG A 427 -8.36 14.03 0.79
C ARG A 427 -8.00 15.47 1.11
N LEU A 428 -8.04 16.35 0.11
CA LEU A 428 -7.90 17.80 0.31
C LEU A 428 -9.13 18.42 1.00
N ALA A 429 -10.30 17.80 0.88
CA ALA A 429 -11.54 18.31 1.44
C ALA A 429 -11.66 18.09 2.97
N ALA A 430 -11.45 19.16 3.72
CA ALA A 430 -11.88 19.26 5.12
C ALA A 430 -13.42 19.46 5.22
N ARG A 431 -13.97 19.39 6.44
CA ARG A 431 -15.38 19.77 6.68
C ARG A 431 -15.57 21.27 6.36
N ARG A 432 -16.45 21.58 5.41
CA ARG A 432 -16.71 22.94 4.93
C ARG A 432 -17.93 23.55 5.61
N PRO A 433 -17.98 24.87 5.82
CA PRO A 433 -19.20 25.53 6.27
C PRO A 433 -20.28 25.44 5.19
N GLY A 434 -21.54 25.26 5.59
CA GLY A 434 -22.68 25.28 4.68
C GLY A 434 -23.92 25.80 5.38
N ASP A 435 -24.80 26.41 4.60
CA ASP A 435 -26.12 26.85 5.04
C ASP A 435 -27.14 25.75 4.79
N VAL A 436 -27.82 25.33 5.85
CA VAL A 436 -28.83 24.27 5.80
C VAL A 436 -30.21 24.87 6.03
N TYR A 437 -31.15 24.53 5.15
CA TYR A 437 -32.56 24.89 5.25
C TYR A 437 -33.40 23.63 5.23
N LEU A 438 -34.14 23.35 6.30
CA LEU A 438 -35.04 22.18 6.33
C LEU A 438 -36.36 22.53 5.64
N SER A 439 -36.95 21.59 4.93
CA SER A 439 -38.22 21.79 4.21
C SER A 439 -39.29 20.78 4.58
N GLU A 440 -38.91 19.52 4.81
CA GLU A 440 -39.89 18.45 5.02
C GLU A 440 -39.36 17.38 5.99
N ILE A 441 -40.28 16.74 6.73
CA ILE A 441 -40.00 15.60 7.60
C ILE A 441 -41.09 14.57 7.37
N GLU A 442 -40.70 13.42 6.83
CA GLU A 442 -41.57 12.30 6.52
C GLU A 442 -41.26 11.09 7.40
N PRO A 443 -42.25 10.28 7.79
CA PRO A 443 -41.99 8.99 8.42
C PRO A 443 -41.14 8.11 7.48
N ALA A 444 -40.10 7.48 8.01
CA ALA A 444 -39.36 6.48 7.25
C ALA A 444 -40.18 5.19 7.12
N ASP A 445 -39.92 4.44 6.04
CA ASP A 445 -40.51 3.12 5.85
C ASP A 445 -40.15 2.19 7.03
N ALA A 446 -41.07 1.27 7.36
CA ALA A 446 -40.89 0.25 8.41
C ALA A 446 -40.67 0.78 9.85
N GLY A 447 -41.00 2.04 10.15
CA GLY A 447 -40.97 2.58 11.51
C GLY A 447 -39.57 2.91 12.04
N LEU A 448 -38.57 3.02 11.14
CA LEU A 448 -37.16 3.30 11.45
C LEU A 448 -36.87 4.79 11.74
N GLY A 449 -37.83 5.53 12.30
CA GLY A 449 -37.72 6.97 12.56
C GLY A 449 -38.28 7.84 11.43
N VAL A 450 -37.63 8.98 11.17
CA VAL A 450 -38.07 9.97 10.17
C VAL A 450 -36.96 10.33 9.18
N ARG A 451 -37.32 10.62 7.93
CA ARG A 451 -36.43 11.20 6.93
C ARG A 451 -36.63 12.71 6.86
N ILE A 452 -35.53 13.45 6.71
CA ILE A 452 -35.51 14.90 6.69
C ILE A 452 -35.06 15.34 5.30
N GLU A 453 -35.88 16.17 4.65
CA GLU A 453 -35.52 16.85 3.42
C GLU A 453 -35.10 18.30 3.71
N GLY A 454 -34.10 18.76 2.97
CA GLY A 454 -33.67 20.14 3.04
C GLY A 454 -32.80 20.56 1.88
N ARG A 455 -32.33 21.80 1.94
CA ARG A 455 -31.37 22.38 1.01
C ARG A 455 -30.06 22.64 1.73
N LEU A 456 -28.97 22.27 1.09
CA LEU A 456 -27.60 22.56 1.51
C LEU A 456 -27.01 23.55 0.51
N SER A 457 -26.49 24.67 0.99
CA SER A 457 -25.86 25.70 0.17
C SER A 457 -24.47 26.07 0.70
N ASP A 458 -23.48 26.17 -0.19
CA ASP A 458 -22.14 26.74 0.09
C ASP A 458 -21.89 27.86 -0.94
N PRO A 459 -21.82 29.13 -0.51
CA PRO A 459 -21.58 30.26 -1.41
C PRO A 459 -20.25 30.18 -2.18
N ASN A 460 -19.29 29.38 -1.72
CA ASN A 460 -18.02 29.15 -2.41
C ASN A 460 -18.06 27.95 -3.37
N GLY A 461 -19.23 27.31 -3.50
CA GLY A 461 -19.42 26.07 -4.22
C GLY A 461 -19.30 24.83 -3.34
N LEU A 462 -20.17 23.86 -3.61
CA LEU A 462 -20.13 22.56 -2.95
C LEU A 462 -18.90 21.78 -3.40
N PHE A 463 -18.06 21.34 -2.45
CA PHE A 463 -16.79 20.69 -2.76
C PHE A 463 -16.44 19.51 -1.82
N PRO A 464 -16.06 18.33 -2.34
CA PRO A 464 -16.22 17.90 -3.74
C PRO A 464 -17.68 18.02 -4.19
N ARG A 465 -17.93 18.13 -5.50
CA ARG A 465 -19.29 18.32 -6.00
C ARG A 465 -20.11 17.05 -5.73
N PRO A 466 -21.21 17.10 -4.94
CA PRO A 466 -21.97 15.90 -4.60
C PRO A 466 -22.74 15.36 -5.81
N GLU A 467 -22.49 14.10 -6.14
CA GLU A 467 -23.30 13.32 -7.09
C GLU A 467 -24.45 12.60 -6.36
N GLU A 468 -25.44 12.09 -7.11
CA GLU A 468 -26.58 11.35 -6.52
C GLU A 468 -26.19 10.15 -5.64
N PRO A 469 -25.18 9.33 -5.97
CA PRO A 469 -24.80 8.19 -5.13
C PRO A 469 -23.96 8.57 -3.90
N ASP A 470 -23.50 9.82 -3.79
CA ASP A 470 -22.57 10.26 -2.75
C ASP A 470 -23.27 10.49 -1.42
N TRP A 471 -22.53 10.22 -0.35
CA TRP A 471 -22.97 10.53 1.00
C TRP A 471 -22.54 11.94 1.41
N ILE A 472 -23.42 12.66 2.07
CA ILE A 472 -23.17 13.99 2.61
C ILE A 472 -23.37 13.91 4.12
N HIS A 473 -22.30 14.10 4.88
CA HIS A 473 -22.37 14.15 6.33
C HIS A 473 -22.43 15.62 6.77
N ILE A 474 -23.60 16.04 7.23
CA ILE A 474 -23.88 17.37 7.76
C ILE A 474 -23.79 17.30 9.28
N THR A 475 -23.07 18.22 9.91
CA THR A 475 -22.89 18.32 11.37
C THR A 475 -23.31 19.70 11.86
N PHE A 476 -23.97 19.74 13.01
CA PHE A 476 -24.43 20.95 13.68
C PHE A 476 -23.62 21.12 14.97
N PRO A 477 -22.68 22.07 15.05
CA PRO A 477 -21.74 22.17 16.17
C PRO A 477 -22.33 22.83 17.42
N ASP A 478 -23.54 23.37 17.35
CA ASP A 478 -24.12 24.19 18.42
C ASP A 478 -25.31 23.49 19.07
N GLU A 479 -25.06 22.86 20.24
CA GLU A 479 -26.11 22.30 21.09
C GLU A 479 -27.17 23.35 21.49
N ALA A 480 -26.81 24.64 21.51
CA ALA A 480 -27.74 25.72 21.85
C ALA A 480 -28.83 25.94 20.78
N LEU A 481 -28.65 25.40 19.56
CA LEU A 481 -29.73 25.36 18.55
C LEU A 481 -30.89 24.46 19.00
N GLY A 482 -30.66 23.57 19.98
CA GLY A 482 -31.71 22.75 20.60
C GLY A 482 -32.45 21.84 19.61
N LEU A 483 -31.80 21.51 18.47
CA LEU A 483 -32.42 20.77 17.37
C LEU A 483 -32.76 19.32 17.79
N GLY A 484 -32.07 18.78 18.78
CA GLY A 484 -32.15 17.37 19.17
C GLY A 484 -31.44 16.44 18.17
N ILE A 485 -30.61 17.01 17.30
CA ILE A 485 -29.74 16.32 16.33
C ILE A 485 -28.40 17.04 16.25
N ASP A 486 -27.32 16.26 16.24
CA ASP A 486 -25.95 16.79 16.10
C ASP A 486 -25.41 16.59 14.68
N ALA A 487 -26.03 15.67 13.92
CA ALA A 487 -25.65 15.38 12.55
C ALA A 487 -26.82 14.82 11.72
N LEU A 488 -26.71 14.97 10.39
CA LEU A 488 -27.51 14.28 9.40
C LEU A 488 -26.57 13.61 8.40
N VAL A 489 -26.88 12.36 8.09
CA VAL A 489 -26.32 11.68 6.91
C VAL A 489 -27.37 11.77 5.83
N ALA A 490 -26.98 12.29 4.66
CA ALA A 490 -27.91 12.54 3.58
C ALA A 490 -27.31 12.18 2.23
N LYS A 491 -28.19 12.06 1.24
CA LYS A 491 -27.84 12.01 -0.18
C LYS A 491 -28.51 13.16 -0.91
N ARG A 492 -27.97 13.51 -2.07
CA ARG A 492 -28.68 14.41 -2.99
C ARG A 492 -30.01 13.77 -3.40
N LYS A 493 -31.09 14.56 -3.41
CA LYS A 493 -32.41 14.11 -3.84
C LYS A 493 -32.41 13.76 -5.33
N GLN A 494 -32.81 12.54 -5.65
CA GLN A 494 -32.80 12.02 -7.01
C GLN A 494 -33.76 12.81 -7.91
N GLY A 495 -33.32 13.10 -9.14
CA GLY A 495 -34.16 13.80 -10.13
C GLY A 495 -34.36 15.30 -9.86
N VAL A 496 -33.75 15.85 -8.79
CA VAL A 496 -33.74 17.28 -8.51
C VAL A 496 -32.43 17.91 -9.01
N PRO A 497 -32.48 18.92 -9.89
CA PRO A 497 -31.28 19.63 -10.35
C PRO A 497 -30.52 20.25 -9.17
N ALA A 498 -29.20 20.14 -9.19
CA ALA A 498 -28.30 20.85 -8.28
C ALA A 498 -27.52 21.91 -9.05
N SER A 499 -27.29 23.06 -8.42
CA SER A 499 -26.39 24.09 -8.93
C SER A 499 -24.95 23.82 -8.44
N TYR A 500 -24.03 24.72 -8.76
CA TYR A 500 -22.67 24.67 -8.21
C TYR A 500 -22.65 24.95 -6.69
N GLU A 501 -23.57 25.79 -6.20
CA GLU A 501 -23.60 26.30 -4.83
C GLU A 501 -24.66 25.63 -3.97
N GLU A 502 -25.65 24.95 -4.55
CA GLU A 502 -26.83 24.46 -3.83
C GLU A 502 -27.32 23.11 -4.34
N LEU A 503 -27.75 22.25 -3.42
CA LEU A 503 -28.50 21.03 -3.72
C LEU A 503 -29.65 20.81 -2.74
N THR A 504 -30.62 20.00 -3.16
CA THR A 504 -31.63 19.42 -2.25
C THR A 504 -31.16 18.05 -1.81
N PHE A 505 -31.27 17.75 -0.52
CA PHE A 505 -30.86 16.49 0.08
C PHE A 505 -32.03 15.80 0.79
N VAL A 506 -31.92 14.48 0.92
CA VAL A 506 -32.79 13.65 1.76
C VAL A 506 -31.90 12.87 2.72
N SER A 507 -32.22 12.91 4.02
CA SER A 507 -31.48 12.19 5.05
C SER A 507 -31.77 10.69 5.05
N GLU A 508 -30.83 9.91 5.56
CA GLU A 508 -31.13 8.60 6.11
C GLU A 508 -32.13 8.73 7.27
N PRO A 509 -32.87 7.65 7.60
CA PRO A 509 -33.77 7.66 8.74
C PRO A 509 -33.05 8.04 10.04
N VAL A 510 -33.62 8.99 10.77
CA VAL A 510 -33.13 9.45 12.07
C VAL A 510 -34.18 9.18 13.12
N GLU A 511 -33.79 8.58 14.23
CA GLU A 511 -34.66 8.41 15.39
C GLU A 511 -34.77 9.73 16.15
N LEU A 512 -35.99 10.28 16.21
CA LEU A 512 -36.28 11.54 16.87
C LEU A 512 -37.52 11.39 17.76
N ASP A 513 -37.47 12.00 18.94
CA ASP A 513 -38.65 12.13 19.79
C ASP A 513 -39.64 13.17 19.22
N ASP A 514 -40.90 13.10 19.65
CA ASP A 514 -41.95 14.02 19.19
C ASP A 514 -41.62 15.50 19.45
N ALA A 515 -40.81 15.76 20.48
CA ALA A 515 -40.40 17.10 20.84
C ALA A 515 -39.38 17.66 19.83
N ALA A 516 -38.39 16.86 19.42
CA ALA A 516 -37.41 17.18 18.39
C ALA A 516 -38.08 17.39 17.03
N VAL A 517 -39.00 16.50 16.64
CA VAL A 517 -39.77 16.67 15.38
C VAL A 517 -40.53 18.00 15.38
N LYS A 518 -41.20 18.36 16.48
CA LYS A 518 -41.90 19.65 16.61
C LYS A 518 -40.95 20.84 16.54
N ARG A 519 -39.74 20.74 17.11
CA ARG A 519 -38.72 21.80 17.04
C ARG A 519 -38.19 21.97 15.61
N LEU A 520 -37.82 20.87 14.94
CA LEU A 520 -37.34 20.91 13.57
C LEU A 520 -38.37 21.48 12.60
N ARG A 521 -39.65 21.10 12.73
CA ARG A 521 -40.75 21.69 11.92
C ARG A 521 -40.89 23.20 12.08
N ARG A 522 -40.57 23.76 13.25
CA ARG A 522 -40.57 25.23 13.46
C ARG A 522 -39.40 25.93 12.77
N SER A 523 -38.33 25.20 12.45
CA SER A 523 -37.14 25.71 11.75
C SER A 523 -37.25 25.62 10.23
N PHE A 524 -38.37 25.11 9.68
CA PHE A 524 -38.55 25.00 8.24
C PHE A 524 -38.42 26.35 7.53
N GLY A 525 -37.62 26.37 6.46
CA GLY A 525 -37.28 27.58 5.70
C GLY A 525 -36.34 28.56 6.42
N VAL A 526 -35.95 28.29 7.68
CA VAL A 526 -35.00 29.11 8.43
C VAL A 526 -33.59 28.56 8.21
N ARG A 527 -32.63 29.48 8.04
CA ARG A 527 -31.20 29.14 7.95
C ARG A 527 -30.72 28.57 9.28
N LEU A 528 -30.17 27.36 9.28
CA LEU A 528 -29.47 26.78 10.43
C LEU A 528 -27.99 27.21 10.40
N PRO A 529 -27.56 28.14 11.27
CA PRO A 529 -26.20 28.67 11.24
C PRO A 529 -25.19 27.65 11.77
N GLY A 530 -23.94 27.78 11.33
CA GLY A 530 -22.82 26.99 11.86
C GLY A 530 -22.75 25.55 11.36
N ALA A 531 -23.69 25.10 10.52
CA ALA A 531 -23.64 23.77 9.94
C ALA A 531 -22.36 23.57 9.11
N ARG A 532 -21.79 22.38 9.18
CA ARG A 532 -20.63 21.97 8.39
C ARG A 532 -20.95 20.69 7.66
N TYR A 533 -20.46 20.53 6.45
CA TYR A 533 -20.65 19.32 5.67
C TYR A 533 -19.33 18.72 5.21
N LYS A 534 -19.33 17.42 4.95
CA LYS A 534 -18.29 16.73 4.19
C LYS A 534 -18.96 15.74 3.25
N VAL A 535 -18.48 15.72 2.01
CA VAL A 535 -18.93 14.80 0.97
C VAL A 535 -18.03 13.57 1.00
N TYR A 536 -18.65 12.41 0.93
CA TYR A 536 -18.03 11.10 0.87
C TYR A 536 -18.43 10.48 -0.48
N PRO A 537 -17.59 10.67 -1.51
CA PRO A 537 -17.86 10.12 -2.83
C PRO A 537 -18.04 8.60 -2.77
N ARG A 538 -18.95 8.07 -3.58
CA ARG A 538 -19.09 6.62 -3.71
C ARG A 538 -18.02 6.08 -4.64
N PHE A 539 -16.82 5.85 -4.09
CA PHE A 539 -15.73 5.27 -4.85
C PHE A 539 -16.06 3.85 -5.34
N GLY A 540 -15.52 3.49 -6.50
CA GLY A 540 -15.73 2.19 -7.12
C GLY A 540 -14.79 1.96 -8.31
N ALA A 541 -15.20 1.08 -9.21
CA ALA A 541 -14.41 0.70 -10.38
C ALA A 541 -13.82 1.90 -11.16
N PRO A 542 -14.54 3.01 -11.42
CA PRO A 542 -13.99 4.17 -12.12
C PRO A 542 -12.68 4.74 -11.53
N SER A 543 -12.53 4.72 -10.20
CA SER A 543 -11.34 5.22 -9.53
C SER A 543 -10.15 4.29 -9.72
N ASP A 544 -10.36 2.97 -9.60
CA ASP A 544 -9.31 1.97 -9.85
C ASP A 544 -8.94 1.90 -11.34
N LEU A 545 -9.91 2.10 -12.25
CA LEU A 545 -9.66 2.17 -13.69
C LEU A 545 -8.70 3.29 -14.04
N HIS A 546 -8.84 4.47 -13.42
CA HIS A 546 -7.89 5.57 -13.61
C HIS A 546 -6.47 5.11 -13.26
N SER A 547 -6.27 4.51 -12.08
CA SER A 547 -4.97 4.02 -11.64
C SER A 547 -4.40 2.94 -12.56
N LEU A 548 -5.24 2.00 -13.03
CA LEU A 548 -4.86 1.01 -14.05
C LEU A 548 -4.37 1.69 -15.34
N GLY A 549 -5.09 2.71 -15.81
CA GLY A 549 -4.71 3.47 -17.00
C GLY A 549 -3.38 4.19 -16.83
N VAL A 550 -3.11 4.79 -15.68
CA VAL A 550 -1.82 5.44 -15.37
C VAL A 550 -0.70 4.40 -15.31
N LEU A 551 -0.92 3.23 -14.70
CA LEU A 551 0.05 2.13 -14.67
C LEU A 551 0.38 1.61 -16.08
N LEU A 552 -0.63 1.47 -16.95
CA LEU A 552 -0.44 1.07 -18.35
C LEU A 552 0.35 2.14 -19.12
N LEU A 553 0.01 3.43 -18.98
CA LEU A 553 0.77 4.52 -19.57
C LEU A 553 2.24 4.50 -19.11
N ARG A 554 2.49 4.27 -17.82
CA ARG A 554 3.86 4.16 -17.27
C ARG A 554 4.64 3.00 -17.88
N ALA A 555 3.97 1.88 -18.17
CA ALA A 555 4.60 0.74 -18.82
C ALA A 555 4.90 1.00 -20.31
N LEU A 556 4.01 1.69 -21.02
CA LEU A 556 4.13 1.96 -22.45
C LEU A 556 5.08 3.12 -22.80
N ALA A 557 5.20 4.13 -21.92
CA ALA A 557 5.92 5.38 -22.19
C ALA A 557 7.18 5.58 -21.33
N GLY A 558 7.57 4.59 -20.52
CA GLY A 558 8.75 4.65 -19.65
C GLY A 558 10.08 4.82 -20.38
N GLY A 559 11.16 5.14 -19.65
CA GLY A 559 12.49 5.28 -20.24
C GLY A 559 13.50 5.98 -19.34
N GLU A 560 14.79 5.84 -19.69
CA GLU A 560 15.95 6.40 -18.94
C GLU A 560 15.82 7.90 -18.62
N ARG A 561 15.18 8.68 -19.51
CA ARG A 561 15.03 10.14 -19.40
C ARG A 561 13.58 10.59 -19.48
N THR A 562 12.64 9.70 -19.22
CA THR A 562 11.21 10.04 -19.30
C THR A 562 10.76 10.79 -18.05
N GLU A 563 10.27 12.01 -18.24
CA GLU A 563 9.52 12.74 -17.21
C GLU A 563 8.04 12.38 -17.29
N PHE A 564 7.65 11.26 -16.67
CA PHE A 564 6.29 10.73 -16.75
C PHE A 564 5.18 11.73 -16.34
N PRO A 565 5.36 12.62 -15.33
CA PRO A 565 4.36 13.64 -15.01
C PRO A 565 4.05 14.58 -16.18
N LEU A 566 5.02 14.91 -17.04
CA LEU A 566 4.79 15.77 -18.21
C LEU A 566 3.88 15.10 -19.24
N LEU A 567 3.98 13.78 -19.42
CA LEU A 567 3.06 13.03 -20.29
C LEU A 567 1.62 13.14 -19.80
N LEU A 568 1.39 12.93 -18.50
CA LEU A 568 0.04 13.00 -17.94
C LEU A 568 -0.54 14.41 -18.05
N GLN A 569 0.27 15.45 -17.86
CA GLN A 569 -0.15 16.82 -18.09
C GLN A 569 -0.52 17.08 -19.56
N ALA A 570 0.27 16.55 -20.52
CA ALA A 570 -0.04 16.64 -21.94
C ALA A 570 -1.35 15.91 -22.29
N ILE A 571 -1.56 14.70 -21.76
CA ILE A 571 -2.80 13.94 -21.92
C ILE A 571 -3.99 14.71 -21.34
N GLN A 572 -3.85 15.31 -20.16
CA GLN A 572 -4.93 16.09 -19.54
C GLN A 572 -5.30 17.33 -20.37
N ARG A 573 -4.30 18.03 -20.92
CA ARG A 573 -4.53 19.15 -21.85
C ARG A 573 -5.23 18.70 -23.12
N ALA A 574 -4.76 17.61 -23.73
CA ALA A 574 -5.37 17.03 -24.93
C ALA A 574 -6.81 16.56 -24.68
N ALA A 575 -7.08 15.90 -23.55
CA ALA A 575 -8.42 15.48 -23.16
C ALA A 575 -9.36 16.69 -22.95
N THR A 576 -8.86 17.74 -22.31
CA THR A 576 -9.62 19.00 -22.13
C THR A 576 -9.92 19.68 -23.47
N ALA A 577 -8.95 19.72 -24.38
CA ALA A 577 -9.13 20.27 -25.72
C ALA A 577 -10.14 19.44 -26.54
N ALA A 578 -10.02 18.12 -26.50
CA ALA A 578 -10.95 17.21 -27.14
C ALA A 578 -12.37 17.44 -26.62
N ALA A 579 -12.57 17.44 -25.30
CA ALA A 579 -13.88 17.62 -24.66
C ALA A 579 -14.59 18.95 -25.02
N ARG A 580 -13.85 20.02 -25.34
CA ARG A 580 -14.42 21.31 -25.78
C ARG A 580 -15.01 21.26 -27.19
N THR A 581 -14.41 20.47 -28.08
CA THR A 581 -14.86 20.33 -29.47
C THR A 581 -16.03 19.36 -29.53
N LYS A 582 -17.21 19.76 -30.00
CA LYS A 582 -18.42 18.90 -30.04
C LYS A 582 -18.61 18.15 -31.37
N GLU A 583 -17.82 18.46 -32.39
CA GLU A 583 -17.93 17.86 -33.72
C GLU A 583 -17.02 16.65 -33.87
N GLY A 584 -17.55 15.58 -34.47
CA GLY A 584 -16.80 14.36 -34.80
C GLY A 584 -16.67 13.35 -33.65
N ASP A 585 -16.12 12.20 -34.01
CA ASP A 585 -15.87 11.08 -33.09
C ASP A 585 -14.91 11.47 -31.94
N PRO A 586 -15.26 11.20 -30.68
CA PRO A 586 -14.41 11.51 -29.51
C PRO A 586 -12.98 10.99 -29.58
N ALA A 587 -12.76 9.76 -30.08
CA ALA A 587 -11.42 9.17 -30.16
C ALA A 587 -10.57 9.93 -31.19
N SER A 588 -11.16 10.26 -32.34
CA SER A 588 -10.54 11.05 -33.40
C SER A 588 -10.16 12.45 -32.91
N ARG A 589 -11.02 13.11 -32.13
CA ARG A 589 -10.72 14.41 -31.49
C ARG A 589 -9.54 14.32 -30.53
N LEU A 590 -9.51 13.31 -29.67
CA LEU A 590 -8.41 13.11 -28.73
C LEU A 590 -7.10 12.83 -29.47
N LYS A 591 -7.11 11.98 -30.49
CA LYS A 591 -5.93 11.68 -31.31
C LYS A 591 -5.38 12.95 -31.98
N ALA A 592 -6.26 13.78 -32.54
CA ALA A 592 -5.87 15.05 -33.13
C ALA A 592 -5.27 16.03 -32.09
N ALA A 593 -5.85 16.09 -30.89
CA ALA A 593 -5.34 16.92 -29.81
C ALA A 593 -3.97 16.43 -29.30
N LEU A 594 -3.76 15.12 -29.20
CA LEU A 594 -2.48 14.52 -28.79
C LEU A 594 -1.39 14.74 -29.84
N ALA A 595 -1.72 14.67 -31.13
CA ALA A 595 -0.78 14.99 -32.21
C ALA A 595 -0.32 16.46 -32.19
N GLY A 596 -1.09 17.35 -31.57
CA GLY A 596 -0.71 18.75 -31.33
C GLY A 596 0.13 18.97 -30.07
N GLU A 597 0.37 17.95 -29.24
CA GLU A 597 1.13 18.01 -27.99
C GLU A 597 2.51 17.33 -28.18
N PRO A 598 3.62 18.08 -28.35
CA PRO A 598 4.93 17.52 -28.70
C PRO A 598 5.44 16.48 -27.69
N VAL A 599 5.13 16.68 -26.41
CA VAL A 599 5.47 15.73 -25.34
C VAL A 599 4.73 14.42 -25.52
N ALA A 600 3.43 14.46 -25.83
CA ALA A 600 2.63 13.27 -26.02
C ALA A 600 3.06 12.51 -27.29
N GLU A 601 3.28 13.23 -28.40
CA GLU A 601 3.78 12.64 -29.65
C GLU A 601 5.12 11.90 -29.44
N THR A 602 6.03 12.50 -28.67
CA THR A 602 7.35 11.94 -28.39
C THR A 602 7.31 10.75 -27.43
N LEU A 603 6.44 10.79 -26.42
CA LEU A 603 6.39 9.78 -25.35
C LEU A 603 5.40 8.65 -25.64
N LEU A 604 4.49 8.81 -26.60
CA LEU A 604 3.58 7.76 -27.08
C LEU A 604 4.01 7.19 -28.43
N ASP A 605 5.28 7.34 -28.81
CA ASP A 605 5.83 6.62 -29.95
C ASP A 605 6.11 5.15 -29.60
N ARG A 606 5.89 4.24 -30.56
CA ARG A 606 6.07 2.79 -30.36
C ARG A 606 7.49 2.37 -29.98
N SER A 607 8.52 3.17 -30.25
CA SER A 607 9.89 2.91 -29.78
C SER A 607 10.04 3.07 -28.26
N ARG A 608 9.11 3.76 -27.59
CA ARG A 608 9.08 3.94 -26.13
C ARG A 608 8.74 2.66 -25.36
N VAL A 609 8.39 1.59 -26.07
CA VAL A 609 8.32 0.25 -25.48
C VAL A 609 9.66 -0.16 -24.87
N PHE A 610 10.79 0.28 -25.44
CA PHE A 610 12.13 0.07 -24.91
C PHE A 610 12.50 1.11 -23.87
N TRP A 611 13.34 0.75 -22.90
CA TRP A 611 13.80 1.64 -21.84
C TRP A 611 14.98 2.51 -22.28
N LYS A 612 15.96 1.93 -22.99
CA LYS A 612 17.18 2.63 -23.40
C LYS A 612 16.99 3.47 -24.65
N ASP A 613 17.71 4.59 -24.74
CA ASP A 613 17.72 5.43 -25.94
C ASP A 613 18.41 4.75 -27.13
N GLU A 614 19.44 3.92 -26.88
CA GLU A 614 20.16 3.17 -27.93
C GLU A 614 19.24 2.20 -28.70
N ASP A 615 18.17 1.74 -28.05
CA ASP A 615 17.19 0.85 -28.66
C ASP A 615 16.18 1.57 -29.57
N ARG A 616 16.20 2.91 -29.59
CA ARG A 616 15.22 3.76 -30.28
C ARG A 616 15.77 4.43 -31.54
N VAL A 617 16.96 4.03 -32.01
CA VAL A 617 17.62 4.70 -33.14
C VAL A 617 16.82 4.61 -34.45
N PRO A 618 16.72 5.70 -35.23
CA PRO A 618 16.09 5.69 -36.55
C PRO A 618 16.80 4.70 -37.48
N GLY A 619 16.16 3.58 -37.79
CA GLY A 619 16.73 2.50 -38.62
C GLY A 619 16.69 1.12 -37.97
N ARG A 620 16.52 1.02 -36.64
CA ARG A 620 16.18 -0.27 -36.02
C ARG A 620 14.75 -0.65 -36.38
N PRO A 621 14.49 -1.83 -36.97
CA PRO A 621 13.13 -2.26 -37.27
C PRO A 621 12.31 -2.40 -35.99
N ASN A 622 11.34 -1.51 -35.77
CA ASN A 622 10.28 -1.73 -34.80
C ASN A 622 9.17 -2.52 -35.48
N ALA A 623 9.16 -3.83 -35.24
CA ALA A 623 8.22 -4.75 -35.85
C ALA A 623 6.80 -4.64 -35.28
N ILE A 624 6.57 -3.81 -34.25
CA ILE A 624 5.22 -3.60 -33.71
C ILE A 624 4.34 -2.92 -34.78
N PRO A 625 3.23 -3.54 -35.20
CA PRO A 625 2.27 -2.91 -36.10
C PRO A 625 1.72 -1.61 -35.46
N PRO A 626 1.75 -0.46 -36.15
CA PRO A 626 1.23 0.78 -35.60
C PRO A 626 -0.20 0.70 -35.04
N PRO A 627 -1.17 0.02 -35.69
CA PRO A 627 -2.53 -0.12 -35.15
C PRO A 627 -2.57 -0.84 -33.81
N LEU A 628 -1.67 -1.81 -33.60
CA LEU A 628 -1.65 -2.62 -32.38
C LEU A 628 -1.11 -1.83 -31.19
N PHE A 629 -0.04 -1.06 -31.40
CA PHE A 629 0.45 -0.14 -30.36
C PHE A 629 -0.58 0.96 -30.06
N GLU A 630 -1.21 1.50 -31.10
CA GLU A 630 -2.27 2.51 -30.95
C GLU A 630 -3.43 1.99 -30.10
N ARG A 631 -3.87 0.74 -30.28
CA ARG A 631 -4.91 0.12 -29.44
C ARG A 631 -4.51 0.05 -27.96
N ALA A 632 -3.25 -0.29 -27.65
CA ALA A 632 -2.76 -0.32 -26.28
C ALA A 632 -2.76 1.08 -25.63
N VAL A 633 -2.32 2.10 -26.37
CA VAL A 633 -2.36 3.50 -25.91
C VAL A 633 -3.80 3.99 -25.74
N LEU A 634 -4.68 3.73 -26.71
CA LEU A 634 -6.09 4.11 -26.65
C LEU A 634 -6.80 3.47 -25.45
N LEU A 635 -6.53 2.20 -25.16
CA LEU A 635 -7.05 1.56 -23.96
C LEU A 635 -6.63 2.33 -22.70
N ALA A 636 -5.35 2.68 -22.57
CA ALA A 636 -4.87 3.46 -21.43
C ALA A 636 -5.56 4.85 -21.34
N LEU A 637 -5.76 5.52 -22.48
CA LEU A 637 -6.46 6.80 -22.53
C LEU A 637 -7.94 6.68 -22.16
N ARG A 638 -8.62 5.60 -22.57
CA ARG A 638 -10.02 5.32 -22.20
C ARG A 638 -10.22 5.13 -20.70
N LEU A 639 -9.18 4.68 -20.00
CA LEU A 639 -9.15 4.50 -18.56
C LEU A 639 -8.91 5.81 -17.79
N VAL A 640 -8.12 6.74 -18.34
CA VAL A 640 -7.67 7.96 -17.62
C VAL A 640 -8.50 9.21 -17.93
N THR A 641 -8.94 9.40 -19.19
CA THR A 641 -9.34 10.74 -19.71
C THR A 641 -10.79 11.17 -19.47
N ARG A 642 -11.67 10.28 -19.00
CA ARG A 642 -13.09 10.55 -18.66
C ARG A 642 -13.93 11.25 -19.76
N ILE A 643 -13.60 11.05 -21.02
CA ILE A 643 -14.28 11.68 -22.16
C ILE A 643 -15.57 10.91 -22.47
N THR A 644 -16.71 11.59 -22.45
CA THR A 644 -18.01 11.01 -22.81
C THR A 644 -18.00 10.43 -24.22
N GLY A 645 -18.50 9.19 -24.36
CA GLY A 645 -18.53 8.46 -25.63
C GLY A 645 -17.20 7.82 -26.04
N PHE A 646 -16.14 7.96 -25.25
CA PHE A 646 -14.83 7.34 -25.47
C PHE A 646 -14.39 6.49 -24.28
N SER A 647 -14.36 7.10 -23.10
CA SER A 647 -13.85 6.46 -21.88
C SER A 647 -14.79 5.38 -21.36
N ILE A 648 -14.20 4.38 -20.69
CA ILE A 648 -14.95 3.29 -20.06
C ILE A 648 -15.78 3.81 -18.88
N ALA A 649 -15.23 4.80 -18.16
CA ALA A 649 -15.93 5.59 -17.16
C ALA A 649 -15.68 7.09 -17.40
N THR A 650 -16.73 7.88 -17.24
CA THR A 650 -16.79 9.33 -17.45
C THR A 650 -16.86 10.10 -16.13
N ALA A 651 -17.34 9.46 -15.06
CA ALA A 651 -17.40 10.03 -13.73
C ALA A 651 -17.24 8.94 -12.65
N PRO A 652 -16.91 9.31 -11.40
CA PRO A 652 -16.92 8.39 -10.26
C PRO A 652 -18.29 7.72 -10.07
N GLY A 653 -19.39 8.45 -10.32
CA GLY A 653 -20.76 7.94 -10.27
C GLY A 653 -21.13 6.89 -11.31
N ASP A 654 -20.27 6.58 -12.30
CA ASP A 654 -20.48 5.45 -13.23
C ASP A 654 -20.30 4.07 -12.57
N PHE A 655 -19.96 4.05 -11.28
CA PHE A 655 -19.96 2.84 -10.47
C PHE A 655 -21.39 2.33 -10.21
N VAL A 656 -21.64 1.09 -10.63
CA VAL A 656 -22.91 0.40 -10.40
C VAL A 656 -22.71 -0.62 -9.26
N PRO A 657 -23.30 -0.42 -8.09
CA PRO A 657 -23.10 -1.31 -6.93
C PRO A 657 -23.60 -2.74 -7.14
N GLU A 658 -24.65 -2.90 -7.95
CA GLU A 658 -25.25 -4.19 -8.30
C GLU A 658 -24.39 -4.96 -9.31
N ASP A 659 -23.51 -4.26 -10.03
CA ASP A 659 -22.52 -4.84 -10.94
C ASP A 659 -21.15 -4.16 -10.70
N PRO A 660 -20.49 -4.45 -9.57
CA PRO A 660 -19.23 -3.79 -9.22
C PRO A 660 -18.07 -4.23 -10.12
N THR A 661 -18.26 -5.29 -10.91
CA THR A 661 -17.22 -5.93 -11.73
C THR A 661 -17.28 -5.56 -13.21
N GLY A 662 -18.45 -5.21 -13.76
CA GLY A 662 -18.66 -5.11 -15.21
C GLY A 662 -17.72 -4.17 -15.94
N ARG A 663 -17.33 -3.06 -15.30
CA ARG A 663 -16.34 -2.11 -15.87
C ARG A 663 -14.94 -2.71 -15.96
N VAL A 664 -14.51 -3.47 -14.95
CA VAL A 664 -13.20 -4.15 -14.95
C VAL A 664 -13.20 -5.32 -15.95
N GLU A 665 -14.31 -6.04 -16.07
CA GLU A 665 -14.49 -7.10 -17.07
C GLU A 665 -14.41 -6.56 -18.51
N GLN A 666 -14.93 -5.37 -18.76
CA GLN A 666 -14.75 -4.70 -20.04
C GLN A 666 -13.27 -4.46 -20.36
N VAL A 667 -12.49 -3.95 -19.40
CA VAL A 667 -11.04 -3.74 -19.59
C VAL A 667 -10.33 -5.04 -19.93
N LEU A 668 -10.63 -6.11 -19.19
CA LEU A 668 -10.00 -7.41 -19.43
C LEU A 668 -10.27 -7.94 -20.83
N ARG A 669 -11.50 -7.82 -21.35
CA ARG A 669 -11.80 -8.20 -22.74
C ARG A 669 -10.98 -7.41 -23.75
N GLU A 670 -10.91 -6.09 -23.59
CA GLU A 670 -10.13 -5.22 -24.50
C GLU A 670 -8.63 -5.56 -24.44
N VAL A 671 -8.08 -5.89 -23.27
CA VAL A 671 -6.68 -6.33 -23.11
C VAL A 671 -6.44 -7.71 -23.71
N ASP A 672 -7.35 -8.67 -23.50
CA ASP A 672 -7.25 -10.04 -24.00
C ASP A 672 -7.10 -10.07 -25.52
N GLU A 673 -7.83 -9.21 -26.24
CA GLU A 673 -7.71 -9.08 -27.69
C GLU A 673 -6.31 -8.62 -28.13
N VAL A 674 -5.74 -7.61 -27.46
CA VAL A 674 -4.40 -7.09 -27.77
C VAL A 674 -3.33 -8.14 -27.46
N VAL A 675 -3.44 -8.83 -26.31
CA VAL A 675 -2.51 -9.89 -25.91
C VAL A 675 -2.57 -11.08 -26.88
N ALA A 676 -3.78 -11.47 -27.33
CA ALA A 676 -3.95 -12.56 -28.29
C ALA A 676 -3.29 -12.25 -29.63
N GLU A 677 -3.44 -11.03 -30.16
CA GLU A 677 -2.81 -10.61 -31.41
C GLU A 677 -1.27 -10.54 -31.28
N LEU A 678 -0.75 -9.99 -30.18
CA LEU A 678 0.69 -9.98 -29.91
C LEU A 678 1.26 -11.40 -29.83
N ARG A 679 0.55 -12.32 -29.17
CA ARG A 679 0.94 -13.73 -29.11
C ARG A 679 0.99 -14.37 -30.49
N ALA A 680 -0.02 -14.12 -31.33
CA ALA A 680 -0.04 -14.62 -32.69
C ALA A 680 1.16 -14.10 -33.51
N LEU A 681 1.46 -12.80 -33.40
CA LEU A 681 2.63 -12.20 -34.07
C LEU A 681 3.95 -12.84 -33.63
N LEU A 682 4.12 -13.12 -32.34
CA LEU A 682 5.32 -13.80 -31.84
C LEU A 682 5.47 -15.22 -32.41
N ILE A 683 4.38 -15.99 -32.48
CA ILE A 683 4.40 -17.34 -33.05
C ILE A 683 4.69 -17.30 -34.55
N HIS A 684 4.07 -16.39 -35.30
CA HIS A 684 4.28 -16.27 -36.74
C HIS A 684 5.67 -15.79 -37.14
N ARG A 685 6.41 -15.13 -36.24
CA ARG A 685 7.79 -14.70 -36.50
C ARG A 685 8.83 -15.81 -36.31
N GLN A 686 8.50 -16.91 -35.65
CA GLN A 686 9.46 -18.00 -35.43
C GLN A 686 10.03 -18.60 -36.72
N PRO A 687 9.23 -18.95 -37.75
CA PRO A 687 9.77 -19.50 -38.99
C PRO A 687 10.72 -18.53 -39.72
N LEU A 688 10.40 -17.24 -39.72
CA LEU A 688 11.24 -16.21 -40.32
C LEU A 688 12.58 -16.08 -39.57
N HIS A 689 12.56 -16.23 -38.25
CA HIS A 689 13.76 -16.18 -37.44
C HIS A 689 14.66 -17.40 -37.67
N PHE A 690 14.09 -18.59 -37.85
CA PHE A 690 14.84 -19.78 -38.26
C PHE A 690 15.44 -19.63 -39.66
N GLU A 691 14.68 -19.12 -40.64
CA GLU A 691 15.17 -18.88 -41.99
C GLU A 691 16.34 -17.88 -42.02
N ILE A 692 16.25 -16.80 -41.22
CA ILE A 692 17.34 -15.83 -41.07
C ILE A 692 18.57 -16.49 -40.40
N GLN A 693 18.37 -17.30 -39.37
CA GLN A 693 19.46 -18.01 -38.70
C GLN A 693 20.15 -19.01 -39.62
N ASP A 694 19.39 -19.74 -40.43
CA ASP A 694 19.93 -20.68 -41.42
C ASP A 694 20.77 -19.95 -42.47
N VAL A 695 20.27 -18.82 -43.01
CA VAL A 695 21.03 -17.98 -43.96
C VAL A 695 22.29 -17.39 -43.33
N LEU A 696 22.24 -16.95 -42.07
CA LEU A 696 23.42 -16.43 -41.36
C LEU A 696 24.45 -17.53 -41.08
N ALA A 697 24.00 -18.75 -40.77
CA ALA A 697 24.88 -19.90 -40.60
C ALA A 697 25.58 -20.27 -41.92
N GLU A 698 24.83 -20.30 -43.04
CA GLU A 698 25.40 -20.51 -44.38
C GLU A 698 26.46 -19.46 -44.73
N LEU A 699 26.19 -18.17 -44.49
CA LEU A 699 27.14 -17.09 -44.75
C LEU A 699 28.41 -17.18 -43.88
N LEU A 700 28.28 -17.57 -42.61
CA LEU A 700 29.41 -17.77 -41.71
C LEU A 700 30.27 -18.99 -42.12
N GLU A 701 29.64 -20.06 -42.60
CA GLU A 701 30.34 -21.22 -43.18
C GLU A 701 31.09 -20.83 -44.45
N GLU A 702 30.47 -20.05 -45.35
CA GLU A 702 31.12 -19.55 -46.57
C GLU A 702 32.32 -18.62 -46.26
N GLU A 703 32.19 -17.73 -45.27
CA GLU A 703 33.30 -16.88 -44.82
C GLU A 703 34.44 -17.71 -44.20
N ALA A 704 34.13 -18.69 -43.36
CA ALA A 704 35.12 -19.59 -42.76
C ALA A 704 35.87 -20.42 -43.82
N ASP A 705 35.16 -20.94 -44.82
CA ASP A 705 35.74 -21.66 -45.95
C ASP A 705 36.60 -20.75 -46.84
N SER A 706 36.22 -19.49 -46.99
CA SER A 706 37.01 -18.50 -47.74
C SER A 706 38.29 -18.08 -47.02
N ALA A 707 38.27 -18.04 -45.68
CA ALA A 707 39.42 -17.76 -44.83
C ALA A 707 40.38 -18.96 -44.75
N SER A 708 39.87 -20.19 -44.80
CA SER A 708 40.65 -21.43 -44.90
C SER A 708 41.41 -21.59 -46.22
N ARG A 709 41.01 -20.87 -47.28
CA ARG A 709 41.59 -20.96 -48.64
C ARG A 709 42.58 -19.84 -48.96
N ARG A 710 42.87 -18.94 -48.01
CA ARG A 710 43.99 -17.99 -48.06
C ARG A 710 45.14 -18.50 -47.22
#